data_AF-A0A7W3QNT8-F1
#
_entry.id   AF-A0A7W3QNT8-F1
#
_cell.length_a   1.000
_cell.length_b   1.000
_cell.length_c   1.000
_cell.angle_alpha   90.00
_cell.angle_beta   90.00
_cell.angle_gamma   90.00
#
_symmetry.space_group_name_H-M   'P 1'
#
loop_
_entity.id
_entity.type
_entity.pdbx_description
1 polymer ?
#
loop_
_entity_poly.entity_id
_entity_poly.type
_entity_poly.pdbx_seq_one_letter_code
_entity_poly.pdbx_strand_id
1 'polypeptide(L)'
;MSTRDHNDDDRPHDPITDGLSSPSSVPPAPDLDVADQPADKRPPTKRDRALALLRQHLQLRRSEHGGWPYARDADTSSDTGSGNGGRLFRFNAAGRRDLCAEARYLWRKAHPDQEPPDDRTLRSVVADLERAAQDAPLDDAAATEWLRQHGVTFTAPIAEDRGLASVLELPGCPLPDGYRVPDPYTISPDGIWIEPRNRDPERITWAPLAVTQVFTDPEGEQMVKLVWLNRGRWQWRIIPRGKAKSGRMLVKELGDFGLPVTEADAKAAERWLAAVETANTDVIDEVTIARSLGWQADGQFVVASGTPYEIHGVEPQLQRALEAHHARGTLSEWQDAIKILGRYPLAAMALYAGLAAPLLEILGVGSFTLNLGGRSTSGKTTAAQAGLSCWANPDEAGGAITSWASTRTAYQARLALAGNGVPVLFDDTQTAERPEHVSQALYQITQNQGKGRMGEWKSYRWRTIVLSTGERSALSFATHQGISARVLDLQGAPFGNTPSSGHDAQTFREGVTANYGHAGPAFVGYLRAYVGEHGPAWLRDRHATLTGIHRQGASDLARRRAPLVAVVRLAAELAHTWNLVPFPSPDDHVWTSLFAANDPRDNRAALALEVIAEYIATNAERLYQPDRHAPAAGWIGVRTQEEGDPNAVALMPEKVREALDRAGYELDAVLPTWREMDALHEHPPTSKQTPRYKLKRRIAGEQVKCLVFTGQALGANDTGS
;
A
#
# COMPACT_ATOMS: atom_id res chain seq x y z
N MET A 1 18.15 -13.66 -39.02
CA MET A 1 18.45 -14.98 -39.60
C MET A 1 17.26 -15.89 -39.33
N SER A 2 16.66 -16.42 -40.42
CA SER A 2 15.65 -17.48 -40.59
C SER A 2 14.59 -17.74 -39.50
N THR A 3 13.28 -17.48 -39.70
CA THR A 3 12.24 -17.99 -40.65
C THR A 3 11.66 -19.38 -40.34
N ARG A 4 10.36 -19.44 -40.02
CA ARG A 4 9.25 -20.21 -40.66
C ARG A 4 8.08 -20.40 -39.67
N ASP A 5 6.92 -19.74 -39.85
CA ASP A 5 5.77 -20.03 -40.78
C ASP A 5 4.66 -20.77 -39.98
N HIS A 6 3.36 -20.43 -39.94
CA HIS A 6 2.40 -19.75 -40.83
C HIS A 6 1.30 -19.02 -39.99
N ASN A 7 0.92 -17.79 -40.34
CA ASN A 7 -0.30 -17.34 -41.09
C ASN A 7 -1.64 -17.86 -40.53
N ASP A 8 -2.73 -17.11 -40.44
CA ASP A 8 -3.11 -15.69 -40.59
C ASP A 8 -4.54 -15.64 -39.97
N ASP A 9 -4.87 -14.63 -39.15
CA ASP A 9 -5.74 -13.49 -39.51
C ASP A 9 -7.04 -13.89 -40.27
N ASP A 10 -8.24 -13.40 -39.93
CA ASP A 10 -8.54 -12.05 -39.48
C ASP A 10 -9.98 -11.96 -38.91
N ARG A 11 -10.21 -10.96 -38.05
CA ARG A 11 -11.54 -10.49 -37.59
C ARG A 11 -12.10 -9.49 -38.66
N PRO A 12 -13.15 -8.65 -38.44
CA PRO A 12 -14.45 -8.72 -37.73
C PRO A 12 -15.68 -8.17 -38.54
N HIS A 13 -16.86 -8.15 -37.89
CA HIS A 13 -18.02 -7.21 -37.95
C HIS A 13 -19.01 -7.15 -39.16
N ASP A 14 -20.29 -7.50 -38.86
CA ASP A 14 -21.62 -6.88 -39.13
C ASP A 14 -21.96 -6.14 -40.47
N PRO A 15 -23.22 -5.75 -40.77
CA PRO A 15 -24.57 -6.37 -40.66
C PRO A 15 -25.46 -6.10 -41.91
N ILE A 16 -26.50 -6.89 -42.28
CA ILE A 16 -27.57 -6.46 -43.24
C ILE A 16 -28.95 -7.11 -42.95
N THR A 17 -29.96 -6.30 -43.25
CA THR A 17 -31.42 -6.14 -43.02
C THR A 17 -32.45 -7.04 -43.73
N ASP A 18 -33.67 -7.00 -43.16
CA ASP A 18 -35.04 -6.88 -43.72
C ASP A 18 -35.72 -7.96 -44.60
N GLY A 19 -36.99 -8.24 -44.25
CA GLY A 19 -37.99 -8.91 -45.08
C GLY A 19 -39.39 -8.92 -44.44
N LEU A 20 -40.26 -8.03 -44.91
CA LEU A 20 -41.67 -7.79 -44.51
C LEU A 20 -42.64 -8.94 -44.87
N SER A 21 -43.73 -9.05 -44.08
CA SER A 21 -45.17 -9.03 -44.53
C SER A 21 -46.10 -9.94 -43.71
N SER A 22 -47.10 -9.34 -43.05
CA SER A 22 -48.33 -9.98 -42.52
C SER A 22 -49.41 -10.04 -43.64
N PRO A 23 -50.61 -10.70 -43.51
CA PRO A 23 -51.64 -10.37 -42.50
C PRO A 23 -52.60 -11.50 -42.04
N SER A 24 -53.41 -11.11 -41.04
CA SER A 24 -54.57 -11.74 -40.38
C SER A 24 -55.74 -12.16 -41.28
N SER A 25 -56.51 -13.19 -40.89
CA SER A 25 -58.00 -13.18 -40.92
C SER A 25 -58.64 -14.39 -40.18
N VAL A 26 -59.83 -14.14 -39.62
CA VAL A 26 -60.61 -14.95 -38.66
C VAL A 26 -61.66 -15.87 -39.40
N PRO A 27 -62.63 -16.55 -38.74
CA PRO A 27 -62.93 -18.00 -38.79
C PRO A 27 -64.13 -18.39 -39.69
N PRO A 28 -64.56 -19.67 -39.69
CA PRO A 28 -65.94 -19.94 -39.24
C PRO A 28 -66.13 -21.25 -38.45
N ALA A 29 -67.23 -21.32 -37.69
CA ALA A 29 -67.88 -22.51 -37.11
C ALA A 29 -69.23 -22.74 -37.84
N PRO A 30 -70.12 -23.73 -37.53
CA PRO A 30 -70.07 -24.96 -36.70
C PRO A 30 -70.70 -26.21 -37.43
N ASP A 31 -71.07 -27.24 -36.64
CA ASP A 31 -71.96 -28.42 -36.89
C ASP A 31 -71.32 -29.72 -37.43
N LEU A 32 -71.65 -30.94 -37.00
CA LEU A 32 -72.48 -31.54 -35.94
C LEU A 32 -72.09 -33.04 -35.84
N ASP A 33 -72.20 -33.61 -34.63
CA ASP A 33 -72.38 -35.03 -34.26
C ASP A 33 -71.62 -36.16 -34.97
N VAL A 34 -70.72 -36.87 -34.23
CA VAL A 34 -70.76 -38.35 -34.11
C VAL A 34 -70.15 -38.79 -32.75
N ALA A 35 -71.04 -39.31 -31.90
CA ALA A 35 -70.92 -40.43 -30.96
C ALA A 35 -69.59 -40.76 -30.23
N ASP A 36 -69.73 -40.74 -28.90
CA ASP A 36 -69.03 -41.45 -27.82
C ASP A 36 -68.35 -42.79 -28.22
N GLN A 37 -67.03 -42.87 -28.02
CA GLN A 37 -66.28 -44.13 -27.88
C GLN A 37 -65.20 -43.98 -26.78
N PRO A 38 -65.00 -45.00 -25.91
CA PRO A 38 -64.14 -44.90 -24.75
C PRO A 38 -62.65 -44.93 -25.13
N ALA A 39 -61.86 -44.10 -24.44
CA ALA A 39 -60.41 -43.99 -24.61
C ALA A 39 -59.69 -45.32 -24.32
N ASP A 40 -59.02 -45.83 -25.35
CA ASP A 40 -58.14 -46.98 -25.34
C ASP A 40 -56.92 -46.72 -24.41
N LYS A 41 -56.85 -47.42 -23.27
CA LYS A 41 -55.74 -47.30 -22.31
C LYS A 41 -54.48 -47.92 -22.90
N ARG A 42 -53.51 -47.10 -23.30
CA ARG A 42 -52.15 -47.56 -23.66
C ARG A 42 -51.62 -48.54 -22.60
N PRO A 43 -51.03 -49.69 -22.98
CA PRO A 43 -50.49 -50.64 -22.02
C PRO A 43 -49.36 -49.97 -21.20
N PRO A 44 -49.29 -50.21 -19.87
CA PRO A 44 -48.35 -49.53 -18.99
C PRO A 44 -46.90 -49.82 -19.42
N THR A 45 -46.05 -48.79 -19.42
CA THR A 45 -44.64 -48.93 -19.81
C THR A 45 -43.85 -49.75 -18.78
N LYS A 46 -42.64 -50.23 -19.13
CA LYS A 46 -41.77 -50.90 -18.13
C LYS A 46 -41.49 -50.01 -16.91
N ARG A 47 -41.37 -48.69 -17.11
CA ARG A 47 -41.25 -47.70 -16.02
C ARG A 47 -42.47 -47.69 -15.11
N ASP A 48 -43.67 -47.61 -15.68
CA ASP A 48 -44.93 -47.54 -14.91
C ASP A 48 -45.17 -48.81 -14.10
N ARG A 49 -44.85 -49.98 -14.68
CA ARG A 49 -44.93 -51.27 -13.99
C ARG A 49 -43.92 -51.38 -12.85
N ALA A 50 -42.69 -50.93 -13.04
CA ALA A 50 -41.66 -50.95 -12.00
C ALA A 50 -42.02 -50.00 -10.84
N LEU A 51 -42.56 -48.81 -11.14
CA LEU A 51 -43.06 -47.89 -10.12
C LEU A 51 -44.27 -48.48 -9.36
N ALA A 52 -45.19 -49.15 -10.07
CA ALA A 52 -46.34 -49.81 -9.46
C ALA A 52 -45.92 -50.94 -8.50
N LEU A 53 -44.94 -51.77 -8.90
CA LEU A 53 -44.38 -52.83 -8.03
C LEU A 53 -43.79 -52.24 -6.75
N LEU A 54 -42.98 -51.18 -6.85
CA LEU A 54 -42.42 -50.54 -5.65
C LEU A 54 -43.51 -49.95 -4.75
N ARG A 55 -44.53 -49.28 -5.32
CA ARG A 55 -45.64 -48.71 -4.53
C ARG A 55 -46.53 -49.77 -3.88
N GLN A 56 -46.60 -50.97 -4.45
CA GLN A 56 -47.35 -52.09 -3.86
C GLN A 56 -46.61 -52.71 -2.67
N HIS A 57 -45.28 -52.70 -2.71
CA HIS A 57 -44.43 -53.36 -1.70
C HIS A 57 -43.83 -52.41 -0.66
N LEU A 58 -43.81 -51.10 -0.94
CA LEU A 58 -43.24 -50.09 -0.06
C LEU A 58 -44.30 -49.10 0.39
N GLN A 59 -44.28 -48.79 1.68
CA GLN A 59 -44.95 -47.64 2.26
C GLN A 59 -44.05 -46.42 2.15
N LEU A 60 -44.54 -45.37 1.47
CA LEU A 60 -43.87 -44.08 1.37
C LEU A 60 -44.33 -43.18 2.51
N ARG A 61 -43.38 -42.62 3.25
CA ARG A 61 -43.63 -41.83 4.45
C ARG A 61 -42.71 -40.62 4.53
N ARG A 62 -43.02 -39.69 5.44
CA ARG A 62 -42.25 -38.48 5.67
C ARG A 62 -42.00 -38.28 7.15
N SER A 63 -40.71 -38.24 7.53
CA SER A 63 -40.28 -38.09 8.92
C SER A 63 -40.85 -36.83 9.57
N GLU A 64 -41.39 -36.92 10.80
CA GLU A 64 -41.80 -35.75 11.58
C GLU A 64 -40.61 -34.84 11.93
N HIS A 65 -39.43 -35.43 12.03
CA HIS A 65 -38.16 -34.73 12.27
C HIS A 65 -37.50 -34.39 10.94
N GLY A 66 -37.58 -33.12 10.53
CA GLY A 66 -36.94 -32.59 9.32
C GLY A 66 -37.70 -32.81 8.01
N GLY A 67 -38.82 -33.54 8.01
CA GLY A 67 -39.69 -33.66 6.84
C GLY A 67 -39.09 -34.41 5.66
N TRP A 68 -38.04 -35.21 5.86
CA TRP A 68 -37.39 -35.94 4.79
C TRP A 68 -38.19 -37.20 4.41
N PRO A 69 -38.27 -37.52 3.11
CA PRO A 69 -39.02 -38.66 2.61
C PRO A 69 -38.25 -39.96 2.82
N TYR A 70 -38.96 -41.06 2.98
CA TYR A 70 -38.39 -42.41 2.96
C TYR A 70 -39.41 -43.46 2.52
N ALA A 71 -38.91 -44.65 2.25
CA ALA A 71 -39.72 -45.83 1.97
C ALA A 71 -39.39 -46.93 2.96
N ARG A 72 -40.39 -47.72 3.37
CA ARG A 72 -40.19 -48.95 4.15
C ARG A 72 -41.04 -50.09 3.60
N ASP A 73 -40.68 -51.32 3.88
CA ASP A 73 -41.51 -52.47 3.49
C ASP A 73 -42.94 -52.34 4.06
N ALA A 74 -43.96 -52.65 3.25
CA ALA A 74 -45.35 -52.69 3.70
C ALA A 74 -45.58 -53.94 4.57
N ASP A 75 -46.17 -53.77 5.77
CA ASP A 75 -46.46 -54.87 6.71
C ASP A 75 -47.24 -56.01 6.01
N THR A 76 -46.59 -57.16 5.81
CA THR A 76 -47.27 -58.42 5.48
C THR A 76 -47.52 -59.16 6.79
N SER A 77 -48.72 -59.04 7.34
CA SER A 77 -49.14 -59.84 8.49
C SER A 77 -49.27 -61.33 8.10
N SER A 78 -48.41 -62.18 8.68
CA SER A 78 -48.73 -63.47 9.34
C SER A 78 -47.64 -64.54 9.15
N ASP A 79 -47.19 -65.09 10.29
CA ASP A 79 -46.57 -66.42 10.44
C ASP A 79 -45.26 -66.72 9.71
N THR A 80 -44.16 -66.19 10.25
CA THR A 80 -43.01 -67.03 10.67
C THR A 80 -42.27 -66.28 11.78
N GLY A 81 -42.06 -66.93 12.93
CA GLY A 81 -41.37 -66.37 14.09
C GLY A 81 -39.88 -66.14 13.86
N SER A 82 -39.54 -65.15 13.02
CA SER A 82 -38.20 -64.60 12.84
C SER A 82 -38.32 -63.07 12.91
N GLY A 83 -37.81 -62.48 13.99
CA GLY A 83 -37.89 -61.05 14.27
C GLY A 83 -37.02 -60.20 13.34
N ASN A 84 -37.39 -60.12 12.06
CA ASN A 84 -36.78 -59.21 11.10
C ASN A 84 -37.78 -58.09 10.80
N GLY A 85 -37.66 -56.96 11.52
CA GLY A 85 -38.41 -55.73 11.26
C GLY A 85 -38.18 -55.25 9.83
N GLY A 86 -39.21 -54.65 9.22
CA GLY A 86 -39.20 -54.25 7.80
C GLY A 86 -37.99 -53.38 7.40
N ARG A 87 -37.57 -53.46 6.13
CA ARG A 87 -36.39 -52.71 5.67
C ARG A 87 -36.71 -51.22 5.51
N LEU A 88 -35.74 -50.37 5.86
CA LEU A 88 -35.79 -48.92 5.68
C LEU A 88 -34.95 -48.51 4.45
N PHE A 89 -35.54 -47.73 3.56
CA PHE A 89 -34.89 -47.14 2.40
C PHE A 89 -34.92 -45.60 2.48
N ARG A 90 -33.75 -44.98 2.71
CA ARG A 90 -33.58 -43.52 2.68
C ARG A 90 -33.28 -43.04 1.26
N PHE A 91 -33.77 -41.87 0.84
CA PHE A 91 -33.45 -41.31 -0.48
C PHE A 91 -32.06 -40.63 -0.58
N ASN A 92 -31.10 -41.09 0.22
CA ASN A 92 -29.69 -40.72 0.11
C ASN A 92 -28.96 -41.59 -0.95
N ALA A 93 -27.67 -41.34 -1.19
CA ALA A 93 -26.92 -42.04 -2.24
C ALA A 93 -26.84 -43.57 -2.04
N ALA A 94 -26.84 -44.06 -0.78
CA ALA A 94 -26.86 -45.48 -0.48
C ALA A 94 -28.26 -46.06 -0.73
N GLY A 95 -29.29 -45.51 -0.09
CA GLY A 95 -30.64 -46.06 -0.18
C GLY A 95 -31.28 -45.91 -1.57
N ARG A 96 -30.87 -44.94 -2.39
CA ARG A 96 -31.24 -44.89 -3.83
C ARG A 96 -30.70 -46.09 -4.61
N ARG A 97 -29.48 -46.57 -4.28
CA ARG A 97 -28.92 -47.79 -4.90
C ARG A 97 -29.69 -49.02 -4.43
N ASP A 98 -30.03 -49.07 -3.14
CA ASP A 98 -30.80 -50.17 -2.56
C ASP A 98 -32.21 -50.24 -3.15
N LEU A 99 -32.89 -49.10 -3.34
CA LEU A 99 -34.18 -49.04 -4.01
C LEU A 99 -34.12 -49.47 -5.48
N CYS A 100 -33.04 -49.14 -6.20
CA CYS A 100 -32.84 -49.67 -7.56
C CYS A 100 -32.64 -51.19 -7.54
N ALA A 101 -31.92 -51.73 -6.55
CA ALA A 101 -31.74 -53.17 -6.40
C ALA A 101 -33.06 -53.87 -6.03
N GLU A 102 -33.85 -53.28 -5.13
CA GLU A 102 -35.17 -53.77 -4.72
C GLU A 102 -36.14 -53.78 -5.90
N ALA A 103 -36.15 -52.73 -6.72
CA ALA A 103 -36.95 -52.66 -7.94
C ALA A 103 -36.62 -53.80 -8.92
N ARG A 104 -35.33 -54.14 -9.08
CA ARG A 104 -34.91 -55.28 -9.92
C ARG A 104 -35.33 -56.61 -9.32
N TYR A 105 -35.24 -56.75 -8.00
CA TYR A 105 -35.67 -57.95 -7.28
C TYR A 105 -37.17 -58.19 -7.47
N LEU A 106 -38.00 -57.19 -7.18
CA LEU A 106 -39.45 -57.26 -7.36
C LEU A 106 -39.85 -57.50 -8.82
N TRP A 107 -39.14 -56.88 -9.77
CA TRP A 107 -39.39 -57.11 -11.20
C TRP A 107 -39.17 -58.57 -11.58
N ARG A 108 -38.03 -59.17 -11.21
CA ARG A 108 -37.73 -60.58 -11.53
C ARG A 108 -38.73 -61.54 -10.89
N LYS A 109 -39.26 -61.19 -9.71
CA LYS A 109 -40.28 -61.98 -9.03
C LYS A 109 -41.65 -61.92 -9.72
N ALA A 110 -42.07 -60.73 -10.17
CA ALA A 110 -43.37 -60.53 -10.81
C ALA A 110 -43.36 -60.89 -12.31
N HIS A 111 -42.21 -60.79 -12.96
CA HIS A 111 -42.02 -60.99 -14.40
C HIS A 111 -40.76 -61.83 -14.66
N PRO A 112 -40.77 -63.14 -14.31
CA PRO A 112 -39.60 -64.01 -14.41
C PRO A 112 -39.07 -64.15 -15.84
N ASP A 113 -39.96 -64.03 -16.83
CA ASP A 113 -39.63 -64.19 -18.26
C ASP A 113 -39.23 -62.87 -18.95
N GLN A 114 -39.03 -61.78 -18.20
CA GLN A 114 -38.68 -60.47 -18.77
C GLN A 114 -37.47 -59.83 -18.07
N GLU A 115 -36.56 -59.25 -18.87
CA GLU A 115 -35.46 -58.47 -18.33
C GLU A 115 -35.93 -57.21 -17.60
N PRO A 116 -35.32 -56.90 -16.42
CA PRO A 116 -35.65 -55.72 -15.64
C PRO A 116 -35.30 -54.41 -16.37
N PRO A 117 -35.88 -53.27 -15.95
CA PRO A 117 -35.56 -51.97 -16.52
C PRO A 117 -34.08 -51.60 -16.34
N ASP A 118 -33.55 -50.78 -17.26
CA ASP A 118 -32.18 -50.28 -17.20
C ASP A 118 -31.95 -49.28 -16.05
N ASP A 119 -30.68 -48.99 -15.76
CA ASP A 119 -30.26 -48.13 -14.65
C ASP A 119 -30.75 -46.68 -14.77
N ARG A 120 -30.96 -46.21 -16.00
CA ARG A 120 -31.52 -44.87 -16.24
C ARG A 120 -33.00 -44.84 -15.87
N THR A 121 -33.75 -45.85 -16.28
CA THR A 121 -35.18 -46.00 -16.00
C THR A 121 -35.40 -46.21 -14.50
N LEU A 122 -34.62 -47.07 -13.85
CA LEU A 122 -34.72 -47.30 -12.40
C LEU A 122 -34.39 -46.04 -11.59
N ARG A 123 -33.37 -45.26 -11.98
CA ARG A 123 -33.09 -43.96 -11.35
C ARG A 123 -34.26 -42.99 -11.50
N SER A 124 -34.92 -42.95 -12.65
CA SER A 124 -36.13 -42.15 -12.85
C SER A 124 -37.28 -42.63 -11.97
N VAL A 125 -37.49 -43.95 -11.85
CA VAL A 125 -38.52 -44.54 -10.98
C VAL A 125 -38.27 -44.19 -9.52
N VAL A 126 -37.04 -44.30 -9.03
CA VAL A 126 -36.67 -43.92 -7.65
C VAL A 126 -36.87 -42.42 -7.41
N ALA A 127 -36.60 -41.57 -8.39
CA ALA A 127 -36.87 -40.13 -8.29
C ALA A 127 -38.38 -39.80 -8.26
N ASP A 128 -39.21 -40.57 -8.97
CA ASP A 128 -40.68 -40.44 -8.87
C ASP A 128 -41.20 -40.96 -7.52
N LEU A 129 -40.58 -42.03 -7.00
CA LEU A 129 -40.88 -42.59 -5.69
C LEU A 129 -40.54 -41.59 -4.57
N GLU A 130 -39.40 -40.91 -4.67
CA GLU A 130 -38.99 -39.84 -3.75
C GLU A 130 -39.97 -38.66 -3.79
N ARG A 131 -40.36 -38.21 -4.99
CA ARG A 131 -41.38 -37.15 -5.13
C ARG A 131 -42.71 -37.56 -4.48
N ALA A 132 -43.16 -38.79 -4.72
CA ALA A 132 -44.38 -39.29 -4.09
C ALA A 132 -44.24 -39.43 -2.56
N ALA A 133 -43.06 -39.77 -2.05
CA ALA A 133 -42.80 -39.82 -0.62
C ALA A 133 -42.69 -38.42 0.01
N GLN A 134 -42.28 -37.40 -0.75
CA GLN A 134 -42.27 -36.02 -0.30
C GLN A 134 -43.69 -35.49 -0.02
N ASP A 135 -44.67 -35.98 -0.80
CA ASP A 135 -46.09 -35.65 -0.68
C ASP A 135 -46.84 -36.56 0.31
N ALA A 136 -46.16 -37.54 0.92
CA ALA A 136 -46.75 -38.42 1.91
C ALA A 136 -47.06 -37.66 3.23
N PRO A 137 -48.07 -38.12 4.01
CA PRO A 137 -48.36 -37.54 5.32
C PRO A 137 -47.15 -37.67 6.25
N LEU A 138 -47.01 -36.69 7.16
CA LEU A 138 -46.00 -36.73 8.22
C LEU A 138 -46.27 -37.93 9.13
N ASP A 139 -45.18 -38.51 9.61
CA ASP A 139 -45.22 -39.62 10.56
C ASP A 139 -45.87 -39.26 11.88
N ASP A 140 -46.41 -40.30 12.51
CA ASP A 140 -46.87 -40.28 13.89
C ASP A 140 -45.76 -40.75 14.83
N ALA A 141 -45.99 -40.62 16.14
CA ALA A 141 -45.02 -41.03 17.16
C ALA A 141 -44.59 -42.51 17.05
N ALA A 142 -45.46 -43.38 16.53
CA ALA A 142 -45.16 -44.80 16.34
C ALA A 142 -44.17 -45.03 15.18
N ALA A 143 -44.31 -44.29 14.09
CA ALA A 143 -43.36 -44.33 12.98
C ALA A 143 -41.99 -43.73 13.35
N THR A 144 -41.96 -42.71 14.20
CA THR A 144 -40.71 -42.16 14.75
C THR A 144 -39.96 -43.17 15.61
N GLU A 145 -40.67 -43.89 16.48
CA GLU A 145 -40.05 -44.93 17.30
C GLU A 145 -39.55 -46.11 16.45
N TRP A 146 -40.30 -46.47 15.40
CA TRP A 146 -39.86 -47.45 14.41
C TRP A 146 -38.58 -47.02 13.69
N LEU A 147 -38.47 -45.75 13.29
CA LEU A 147 -37.27 -45.20 12.66
C LEU A 147 -36.05 -45.28 13.59
N ARG A 148 -36.21 -45.00 14.90
CA ARG A 148 -35.12 -45.18 15.89
C ARG A 148 -34.65 -46.63 15.98
N GLN A 149 -35.59 -47.56 16.02
CA GLN A 149 -35.30 -49.00 16.07
C GLN A 149 -34.58 -49.51 14.81
N HIS A 150 -34.76 -48.83 13.67
CA HIS A 150 -34.11 -49.15 12.40
C HIS A 150 -32.89 -48.25 12.11
N GLY A 151 -32.24 -47.75 13.18
CA GLY A 151 -30.94 -47.09 13.11
C GLY A 151 -30.97 -45.62 12.69
N VAL A 152 -32.14 -44.96 12.72
CA VAL A 152 -32.25 -43.51 12.48
C VAL A 152 -32.07 -42.77 13.79
N THR A 153 -30.93 -42.09 13.94
CA THR A 153 -30.71 -41.13 15.02
C THR A 153 -31.32 -39.79 14.62
N PHE A 154 -32.31 -39.33 15.37
CA PHE A 154 -32.82 -37.96 15.25
C PHE A 154 -31.92 -37.04 16.05
N THR A 155 -31.40 -36.00 15.42
CA THR A 155 -30.71 -34.92 16.13
C THR A 155 -31.71 -34.28 17.11
N ALA A 156 -31.26 -33.96 18.32
CA ALA A 156 -32.04 -33.15 19.24
C ALA A 156 -32.51 -31.87 18.52
N PRO A 157 -33.67 -31.29 18.87
CA PRO A 157 -34.05 -29.99 18.33
C PRO A 157 -32.88 -29.04 18.48
N ILE A 158 -32.49 -28.39 17.38
CA ILE A 158 -31.41 -27.40 17.38
C ILE A 158 -31.78 -26.39 18.47
N ALA A 159 -30.90 -26.25 19.46
CA ALA A 159 -31.12 -25.29 20.54
C ALA A 159 -31.37 -23.90 19.94
N GLU A 160 -32.18 -23.06 20.58
CA GLU A 160 -32.53 -21.74 20.04
C GLU A 160 -31.29 -20.87 19.78
N ASP A 161 -30.23 -21.08 20.56
CA ASP A 161 -28.92 -20.43 20.45
C ASP A 161 -27.95 -21.13 19.48
N ARG A 162 -28.37 -22.25 18.87
CA ARG A 162 -27.60 -23.06 17.91
C ARG A 162 -26.23 -23.52 18.44
N GLY A 163 -26.14 -23.77 19.74
CA GLY A 163 -24.94 -24.27 20.42
C GLY A 163 -23.99 -23.18 20.92
N LEU A 164 -24.32 -21.90 20.71
CA LEU A 164 -23.49 -20.76 21.11
C LEU A 164 -23.17 -20.73 22.61
N ALA A 165 -24.10 -21.10 23.50
CA ALA A 165 -23.88 -21.11 24.94
C ALA A 165 -22.66 -21.95 25.34
N SER A 166 -22.47 -23.11 24.70
CA SER A 166 -21.33 -24.00 24.98
C SER A 166 -19.97 -23.38 24.60
N VAL A 167 -19.96 -22.44 23.67
CA VAL A 167 -18.75 -21.68 23.27
C VAL A 167 -18.54 -20.47 24.18
N LEU A 168 -19.61 -19.81 24.62
CA LEU A 168 -19.55 -18.70 25.57
C LEU A 168 -19.05 -19.14 26.95
N GLU A 169 -19.34 -20.39 27.36
CA GLU A 169 -18.83 -20.99 28.60
C GLU A 169 -17.31 -21.27 28.58
N LEU A 170 -16.66 -21.22 27.40
CA LEU A 170 -15.22 -21.44 27.32
C LEU A 170 -14.44 -20.30 28.00
N PRO A 171 -13.42 -20.61 28.82
CA PRO A 171 -12.63 -19.59 29.50
C PRO A 171 -12.05 -18.53 28.56
N GLY A 172 -12.34 -17.26 28.84
CA GLY A 172 -11.82 -16.13 28.07
C GLY A 172 -12.41 -15.99 26.65
N CYS A 173 -13.64 -16.46 26.43
CA CYS A 173 -14.34 -16.32 25.16
C CYS A 173 -14.43 -14.83 24.72
N PRO A 174 -13.91 -14.47 23.52
CA PRO A 174 -13.85 -13.09 23.07
C PRO A 174 -15.07 -12.66 22.23
N LEU A 175 -16.13 -13.45 22.21
CA LEU A 175 -17.35 -13.13 21.46
C LEU A 175 -18.14 -12.03 22.20
N PRO A 176 -18.65 -11.01 21.49
CA PRO A 176 -19.42 -9.94 22.11
C PRO A 176 -20.79 -10.43 22.59
N ASP A 177 -21.37 -9.70 23.53
CA ASP A 177 -22.74 -9.94 23.98
C ASP A 177 -23.73 -9.78 22.80
N GLY A 178 -24.71 -10.68 22.73
CA GLY A 178 -25.71 -10.66 21.65
C GLY A 178 -25.25 -11.27 20.32
N TYR A 179 -24.06 -11.88 20.27
CA TYR A 179 -23.60 -12.65 19.10
C TYR A 179 -24.60 -13.75 18.74
N ARG A 180 -24.75 -14.02 17.44
CA ARG A 180 -25.73 -14.95 16.87
C ARG A 180 -25.09 -15.88 15.87
N VAL A 181 -25.55 -17.12 15.88
CA VAL A 181 -25.21 -18.13 14.86
C VAL A 181 -26.36 -18.17 13.85
N PRO A 182 -26.14 -17.83 12.56
CA PRO A 182 -27.21 -17.83 11.56
C PRO A 182 -27.63 -19.25 11.15
N ASP A 183 -28.87 -19.40 10.68
CA ASP A 183 -29.29 -20.60 9.94
C ASP A 183 -28.50 -20.73 8.62
N PRO A 184 -28.14 -21.94 8.17
CA PRO A 184 -28.37 -23.27 8.76
C PRO A 184 -27.17 -23.80 9.57
N TYR A 185 -26.43 -22.90 10.25
CA TYR A 185 -25.21 -23.27 10.96
C TYR A 185 -25.48 -23.59 12.43
N THR A 186 -24.57 -24.37 13.01
CA THR A 186 -24.44 -24.62 14.46
C THR A 186 -22.97 -24.50 14.87
N ILE A 187 -22.73 -24.14 16.13
CA ILE A 187 -21.36 -23.97 16.67
C ILE A 187 -21.21 -24.74 17.98
N SER A 188 -20.02 -25.29 18.19
CA SER A 188 -19.65 -26.01 19.41
C SER A 188 -18.12 -25.92 19.63
N PRO A 189 -17.61 -26.28 20.82
CA PRO A 189 -16.16 -26.22 21.09
C PRO A 189 -15.29 -27.06 20.15
N ASP A 190 -15.85 -28.08 19.50
CA ASP A 190 -15.18 -28.97 18.55
C ASP A 190 -15.32 -28.55 17.08
N GLY A 191 -16.12 -27.53 16.75
CA GLY A 191 -16.22 -27.06 15.37
C GLY A 191 -17.44 -26.22 15.05
N ILE A 192 -17.52 -25.84 13.77
CA ILE A 192 -18.70 -25.26 13.15
C ILE A 192 -19.25 -26.29 12.18
N TRP A 193 -20.57 -26.43 12.18
CA TRP A 193 -21.28 -27.39 11.35
C TRP A 193 -22.34 -26.68 10.53
N ILE A 194 -22.64 -27.22 9.35
CA ILE A 194 -23.81 -26.85 8.57
C ILE A 194 -24.80 -28.01 8.62
N GLU A 195 -26.07 -27.69 8.83
CA GLU A 195 -27.16 -28.66 8.85
C GLU A 195 -28.11 -28.36 7.68
N PRO A 196 -27.80 -28.84 6.45
CA PRO A 196 -28.64 -28.59 5.30
C PRO A 196 -29.98 -29.30 5.47
N ARG A 197 -31.06 -28.66 5.00
CA ARG A 197 -32.36 -29.35 4.89
C ARG A 197 -32.18 -30.63 4.06
N ASN A 198 -32.50 -31.78 4.65
CA ASN A 198 -32.45 -33.12 4.05
C ASN A 198 -31.06 -33.73 3.79
N ARG A 199 -30.01 -33.34 4.52
CA ARG A 199 -28.69 -34.00 4.49
C ARG A 199 -28.12 -34.20 5.89
N ASP A 200 -27.18 -35.13 6.00
CA ASP A 200 -26.42 -35.30 7.24
C ASP A 200 -25.56 -34.03 7.49
N PRO A 201 -25.35 -33.63 8.77
CA PRO A 201 -24.53 -32.47 9.11
C PRO A 201 -23.12 -32.59 8.54
N GLU A 202 -22.61 -31.48 8.00
CA GLU A 202 -21.26 -31.40 7.43
C GLU A 202 -20.43 -30.44 8.26
N ARG A 203 -19.20 -30.84 8.62
CA ARG A 203 -18.30 -29.97 9.37
C ARG A 203 -17.67 -28.93 8.45
N ILE A 204 -17.59 -27.70 8.95
CA ILE A 204 -17.00 -26.56 8.25
C ILE A 204 -15.62 -26.23 8.80
N THR A 205 -15.49 -26.23 10.13
CA THR A 205 -14.23 -25.94 10.82
C THR A 205 -14.00 -26.93 11.94
N TRP A 206 -12.74 -27.12 12.33
CA TRP A 206 -12.33 -28.06 13.38
C TRP A 206 -12.27 -27.44 14.79
N ALA A 207 -12.74 -26.20 14.92
CA ALA A 207 -12.89 -25.45 16.16
C ALA A 207 -13.74 -24.18 15.86
N PRO A 208 -14.27 -23.49 16.90
CA PRO A 208 -14.90 -22.17 16.73
C PRO A 208 -14.03 -21.18 15.94
N LEU A 209 -14.65 -20.47 15.01
CA LEU A 209 -14.06 -19.39 14.20
C LEU A 209 -15.11 -18.28 14.05
N ALA A 210 -14.77 -17.05 14.40
CA ALA A 210 -15.71 -15.94 14.40
C ALA A 210 -15.07 -14.62 13.95
N VAL A 211 -15.91 -13.69 13.50
CA VAL A 211 -15.54 -12.30 13.23
C VAL A 211 -16.00 -11.48 14.43
N THR A 212 -15.10 -10.71 15.06
CA THR A 212 -15.47 -9.93 16.25
C THR A 212 -15.37 -8.42 16.08
N GLN A 213 -14.57 -7.94 15.14
CA GLN A 213 -14.41 -6.52 14.85
C GLN A 213 -14.16 -6.30 13.37
N VAL A 214 -14.67 -5.19 12.84
CA VAL A 214 -14.33 -4.65 11.52
C VAL A 214 -13.52 -3.39 11.73
N PHE A 215 -12.41 -3.26 11.03
CA PHE A 215 -11.61 -2.05 11.06
C PHE A 215 -11.70 -1.37 9.71
N THR A 216 -11.99 -0.07 9.72
CA THR A 216 -12.08 0.73 8.50
C THR A 216 -11.03 1.84 8.58
N ASP A 217 -10.19 1.95 7.55
CA ASP A 217 -9.27 3.09 7.44
C ASP A 217 -9.98 4.33 6.86
N PRO A 218 -9.38 5.54 6.93
CA PRO A 218 -9.97 6.75 6.37
C PRO A 218 -10.16 6.72 4.84
N GLU A 219 -9.54 5.76 4.15
CA GLU A 219 -9.61 5.57 2.70
C GLU A 219 -10.74 4.60 2.31
N GLY A 220 -11.41 4.00 3.31
CA GLY A 220 -12.52 3.06 3.16
C GLY A 220 -12.10 1.59 3.00
N GLU A 221 -10.80 1.27 3.07
CA GLU A 221 -10.36 -0.11 3.06
C GLU A 221 -10.59 -0.79 4.42
N GLN A 222 -11.06 -2.04 4.37
CA GLN A 222 -11.49 -2.76 5.56
C GLN A 222 -10.59 -3.94 5.90
N MET A 223 -10.39 -4.14 7.20
CA MET A 223 -9.77 -5.30 7.81
C MET A 223 -10.75 -5.92 8.80
N VAL A 224 -10.56 -7.19 9.15
CA VAL A 224 -11.42 -7.90 10.10
C VAL A 224 -10.59 -8.59 11.16
N LYS A 225 -11.04 -8.56 12.41
CA LYS A 225 -10.51 -9.39 13.48
C LYS A 225 -11.19 -10.74 13.42
N LEU A 226 -10.41 -11.78 13.11
CA LEU A 226 -10.84 -13.16 13.24
C LEU A 226 -10.35 -13.71 14.57
N VAL A 227 -11.23 -14.42 15.26
CA VAL A 227 -10.93 -15.14 16.51
C VAL A 227 -11.22 -16.61 16.31
N TRP A 228 -10.36 -17.48 16.83
CA TRP A 228 -10.57 -18.92 16.77
C TRP A 228 -9.97 -19.63 17.97
N LEU A 229 -10.47 -20.81 18.27
CA LEU A 229 -9.91 -21.66 19.32
C LEU A 229 -8.81 -22.55 18.74
N ASN A 230 -7.61 -22.53 19.33
CA ASN A 230 -6.51 -23.42 18.97
C ASN A 230 -5.92 -24.03 20.24
N ARG A 231 -5.98 -25.36 20.36
CA ARG A 231 -5.50 -26.13 21.54
C ARG A 231 -5.98 -25.55 22.88
N GLY A 232 -7.27 -25.20 22.94
CA GLY A 232 -7.91 -24.64 24.14
C GLY A 232 -7.55 -23.19 24.46
N ARG A 233 -6.84 -22.49 23.57
CA ARG A 233 -6.52 -21.06 23.71
C ARG A 233 -7.12 -20.27 22.57
N TRP A 234 -7.80 -19.18 22.90
CA TRP A 234 -8.26 -18.23 21.90
C TRP A 234 -7.08 -17.54 21.22
N GLN A 235 -7.07 -17.60 19.89
CA GLN A 235 -6.15 -16.90 19.03
C GLN A 235 -6.94 -15.85 18.24
N TRP A 236 -6.27 -14.79 17.85
CA TRP A 236 -6.87 -13.77 17.01
C TRP A 236 -5.84 -13.15 16.07
N ARG A 237 -6.29 -12.73 14.90
CA ARG A 237 -5.50 -11.97 13.93
C ARG A 237 -6.39 -10.98 13.20
N ILE A 238 -5.79 -9.84 12.83
CA ILE A 238 -6.43 -8.83 12.00
C ILE A 238 -5.87 -8.98 10.59
N ILE A 239 -6.75 -9.20 9.62
CA ILE A 239 -6.36 -9.41 8.22
C ILE A 239 -7.22 -8.56 7.27
N PRO A 240 -6.73 -8.23 6.07
CA PRO A 240 -7.54 -7.55 5.05
C PRO A 240 -8.84 -8.32 4.78
N ARG A 241 -9.96 -7.60 4.71
CA ARG A 241 -11.29 -8.21 4.50
C ARG A 241 -11.35 -9.07 3.24
N GLY A 242 -10.66 -8.66 2.17
CA GLY A 242 -10.56 -9.46 0.93
C GLY A 242 -9.87 -10.82 1.11
N LYS A 243 -8.89 -10.92 2.02
CA LYS A 243 -8.23 -12.20 2.34
C LYS A 243 -9.11 -13.09 3.23
N ALA A 244 -9.88 -12.49 4.14
CA ALA A 244 -10.85 -13.22 4.97
C ALA A 244 -12.00 -13.83 4.13
N LYS A 245 -12.40 -13.13 3.05
CA LYS A 245 -13.44 -13.56 2.10
C LYS A 245 -12.96 -14.55 1.03
N SER A 246 -11.71 -15.01 1.09
CA SER A 246 -11.17 -16.01 0.18
C SER A 246 -10.59 -17.15 0.99
N GLY A 247 -11.28 -18.31 1.03
CA GLY A 247 -10.86 -19.41 1.89
C GLY A 247 -9.41 -19.88 1.66
N ARG A 248 -8.93 -19.86 0.41
CA ARG A 248 -7.52 -20.20 0.09
C ARG A 248 -6.54 -19.17 0.65
N MET A 249 -6.83 -17.88 0.52
CA MET A 249 -5.98 -16.82 1.06
C MET A 249 -6.03 -16.81 2.59
N LEU A 250 -7.19 -17.05 3.19
CA LEU A 250 -7.37 -17.21 4.62
C LEU A 250 -6.45 -18.31 5.17
N VAL A 251 -6.48 -19.52 4.57
CA VAL A 251 -5.63 -20.64 4.96
C VAL A 251 -4.15 -20.32 4.74
N LYS A 252 -3.79 -19.69 3.61
CA LYS A 252 -2.40 -19.29 3.33
C LYS A 252 -1.85 -18.31 4.37
N GLU A 253 -2.66 -17.38 4.84
CA GLU A 253 -2.22 -16.31 5.75
C GLU A 253 -2.27 -16.72 7.22
N LEU A 254 -3.26 -17.55 7.59
CA LEU A 254 -3.53 -17.90 8.99
C LEU A 254 -3.18 -19.36 9.34
N GLY A 255 -2.82 -20.19 8.38
CA GLY A 255 -2.50 -21.61 8.58
C GLY A 255 -1.36 -21.84 9.58
N ASP A 256 -0.28 -21.08 9.46
CA ASP A 256 0.87 -21.14 10.38
C ASP A 256 0.54 -20.69 11.81
N PHE A 257 -0.60 -20.02 12.00
CA PHE A 257 -1.10 -19.58 13.31
C PHE A 257 -2.15 -20.55 13.89
N GLY A 258 -2.34 -21.71 13.27
CA GLY A 258 -3.24 -22.77 13.73
C GLY A 258 -4.71 -22.47 13.50
N LEU A 259 -5.04 -21.87 12.35
CA LEU A 259 -6.41 -21.72 11.86
C LEU A 259 -7.10 -23.10 11.77
N PRO A 260 -8.36 -23.26 12.25
CA PRO A 260 -9.06 -24.55 12.25
C PRO A 260 -9.73 -24.87 10.90
N VAL A 261 -9.11 -24.47 9.79
CA VAL A 261 -9.63 -24.61 8.43
C VAL A 261 -8.53 -25.18 7.55
N THR A 262 -8.84 -26.24 6.80
CA THR A 262 -7.93 -26.80 5.80
C THR A 262 -8.24 -26.23 4.41
N GLU A 263 -7.35 -26.42 3.44
CA GLU A 263 -7.65 -26.02 2.06
C GLU A 263 -8.89 -26.75 1.48
N ALA A 264 -9.16 -27.98 1.92
CA ALA A 264 -10.35 -28.73 1.51
C ALA A 264 -11.65 -28.08 2.02
N ASP A 265 -11.61 -27.45 3.19
CA ASP A 265 -12.76 -26.83 3.86
C ASP A 265 -12.95 -25.34 3.51
N ALA A 266 -12.00 -24.76 2.77
CA ALA A 266 -11.87 -23.32 2.51
C ALA A 266 -13.18 -22.64 2.05
N LYS A 267 -13.90 -23.27 1.11
CA LYS A 267 -15.15 -22.71 0.55
C LYS A 267 -16.30 -22.72 1.56
N ALA A 268 -16.32 -23.70 2.46
CA ALA A 268 -17.32 -23.78 3.51
C ALA A 268 -17.06 -22.72 4.59
N ALA A 269 -15.79 -22.55 4.99
CA ALA A 269 -15.38 -21.51 5.94
C ALA A 269 -15.66 -20.09 5.41
N GLU A 270 -15.44 -19.84 4.12
CA GLU A 270 -15.76 -18.57 3.46
C GLU A 270 -17.26 -18.21 3.58
N ARG A 271 -18.14 -19.19 3.33
CA ARG A 271 -19.59 -19.00 3.45
C ARG A 271 -20.02 -18.78 4.89
N TRP A 272 -19.42 -19.50 5.84
CA TRP A 272 -19.65 -19.30 7.26
C TRP A 272 -19.28 -17.87 7.68
N LEU A 273 -18.06 -17.41 7.35
CA LEU A 273 -17.61 -16.07 7.71
C LEU A 273 -18.51 -14.98 7.14
N ALA A 274 -18.96 -15.12 5.89
CA ALA A 274 -19.90 -14.19 5.27
C ALA A 274 -21.28 -14.18 5.97
N ALA A 275 -21.79 -15.36 6.33
CA ALA A 275 -23.08 -15.49 7.01
C ALA A 275 -23.02 -14.91 8.43
N VAL A 276 -21.98 -15.24 9.19
CA VAL A 276 -21.84 -14.80 10.58
C VAL A 276 -21.56 -13.31 10.68
N GLU A 277 -20.76 -12.72 9.78
CA GLU A 277 -20.55 -11.27 9.70
C GLU A 277 -21.87 -10.53 9.44
N THR A 278 -22.70 -11.04 8.53
CA THR A 278 -24.01 -10.45 8.19
C THR A 278 -25.00 -10.57 9.35
N ALA A 279 -25.02 -11.70 10.05
CA ALA A 279 -25.94 -11.93 11.16
C ALA A 279 -25.60 -11.11 12.42
N ASN A 280 -24.38 -10.59 12.50
CA ASN A 280 -23.83 -9.91 13.67
C ASN A 280 -23.41 -8.47 13.38
N THR A 281 -23.95 -7.85 12.31
CA THR A 281 -23.58 -6.47 11.94
C THR A 281 -23.84 -5.46 13.07
N ASP A 282 -24.88 -5.68 13.89
CA ASP A 282 -25.23 -4.77 15.00
C ASP A 282 -24.37 -4.97 16.27
N VAL A 283 -23.60 -6.07 16.36
CA VAL A 283 -22.78 -6.41 17.56
C VAL A 283 -21.29 -6.47 17.27
N ILE A 284 -20.89 -6.53 15.99
CA ILE A 284 -19.50 -6.44 15.56
C ILE A 284 -19.11 -4.97 15.52
N ASP A 285 -18.21 -4.56 16.41
CA ASP A 285 -17.73 -3.18 16.46
C ASP A 285 -17.02 -2.78 15.16
N GLU A 286 -17.37 -1.59 14.64
CA GLU A 286 -16.61 -0.91 13.60
C GLU A 286 -15.64 0.08 14.22
N VAL A 287 -14.34 -0.15 14.01
CA VAL A 287 -13.26 0.63 14.61
C VAL A 287 -12.48 1.36 13.51
N THR A 288 -12.36 2.67 13.63
CA THR A 288 -11.48 3.44 12.74
C THR A 288 -10.01 3.18 13.06
N ILE A 289 -9.23 2.83 12.05
CA ILE A 289 -7.79 2.55 12.20
C ILE A 289 -6.95 3.50 11.37
N ALA A 290 -5.69 3.66 11.77
CA ALA A 290 -4.67 4.32 10.97
C ALA A 290 -3.75 3.30 10.31
N ARG A 291 -3.19 3.67 9.16
CA ARG A 291 -2.18 2.87 8.43
C ARG A 291 -0.79 3.49 8.46
N SER A 292 -0.72 4.73 8.91
CA SER A 292 0.48 5.53 9.02
C SER A 292 0.36 6.49 10.19
N LEU A 293 1.48 7.04 10.61
CA LEU A 293 1.55 8.09 11.61
C LEU A 293 1.15 9.44 11.00
N GLY A 294 0.84 10.38 11.88
CA GLY A 294 0.54 11.76 11.52
C GLY A 294 -0.92 12.02 11.16
N TRP A 295 -1.16 13.07 10.39
CA TRP A 295 -2.48 13.52 9.97
C TRP A 295 -3.20 12.47 9.13
N GLN A 296 -4.41 12.13 9.57
CA GLN A 296 -5.36 11.31 8.85
C GLN A 296 -6.31 12.21 8.04
N ALA A 297 -7.08 11.62 7.12
CA ALA A 297 -7.96 12.37 6.20
C ALA A 297 -9.06 13.18 6.92
N ASP A 298 -9.46 12.75 8.12
CA ASP A 298 -10.45 13.43 8.98
C ASP A 298 -9.85 14.55 9.85
N GLY A 299 -8.54 14.80 9.75
CA GLY A 299 -7.84 15.82 10.52
C GLY A 299 -7.40 15.39 11.92
N GLN A 300 -7.58 14.12 12.32
CA GLN A 300 -6.92 13.59 13.52
C GLN A 300 -5.43 13.37 13.26
N PHE A 301 -4.61 13.53 14.30
CA PHE A 301 -3.19 13.22 14.24
C PHE A 301 -2.91 11.94 15.04
N VAL A 302 -2.41 10.91 14.37
CA VAL A 302 -2.13 9.61 14.98
C VAL A 302 -0.67 9.51 15.36
N VAL A 303 -0.42 9.26 16.63
CA VAL A 303 0.90 8.91 17.17
C VAL A 303 1.00 7.40 17.34
N ALA A 304 2.22 6.89 17.45
CA ALA A 304 2.48 5.45 17.45
C ALA A 304 1.93 4.69 18.68
N SER A 305 1.48 5.40 19.73
CA SER A 305 0.66 4.79 20.78
C SER A 305 -0.72 4.32 20.30
N GLY A 306 -1.10 4.60 19.05
CA GLY A 306 -2.40 4.23 18.50
C GLY A 306 -3.53 5.17 18.96
N THR A 307 -3.21 6.43 19.20
CA THR A 307 -4.19 7.45 19.64
C THR A 307 -4.31 8.55 18.58
N PRO A 308 -5.53 8.93 18.16
CA PRO A 308 -6.84 8.39 18.57
C PRO A 308 -7.23 7.06 17.89
N TYR A 309 -6.47 6.61 16.88
CA TYR A 309 -6.77 5.39 16.13
C TYR A 309 -5.67 4.36 16.28
N GLU A 310 -6.08 3.11 16.50
CA GLU A 310 -5.15 1.99 16.48
C GLU A 310 -4.47 1.87 15.12
N ILE A 311 -3.20 1.47 15.11
CA ILE A 311 -2.41 1.34 13.88
C ILE A 311 -2.39 -0.14 13.47
N HIS A 312 -3.00 -0.44 12.32
CA HIS A 312 -3.07 -1.80 11.79
C HIS A 312 -2.70 -1.86 10.31
N GLY A 313 -2.31 -3.05 9.83
CA GLY A 313 -1.98 -3.26 8.42
C GLY A 313 -0.60 -2.74 8.00
N VAL A 314 0.25 -2.40 8.98
CA VAL A 314 1.66 -2.07 8.78
C VAL A 314 2.41 -3.33 8.37
N GLU A 315 3.29 -3.19 7.37
CA GLU A 315 4.08 -4.32 6.88
C GLU A 315 5.02 -4.87 7.97
N PRO A 316 5.20 -6.20 8.09
CA PRO A 316 6.04 -6.77 9.15
C PRO A 316 7.46 -6.20 9.22
N GLN A 317 8.05 -5.85 8.08
CA GLN A 317 9.38 -5.23 8.00
C GLN A 317 9.46 -3.83 8.64
N LEU A 318 8.33 -3.15 8.81
CA LEU A 318 8.21 -1.83 9.44
C LEU A 318 7.89 -1.90 10.93
N GLN A 319 7.63 -3.10 11.48
CA GLN A 319 7.20 -3.26 12.87
C GLN A 319 8.22 -2.68 13.86
N ARG A 320 9.51 -2.98 13.69
CA ARG A 320 10.58 -2.41 14.51
C ARG A 320 10.64 -0.89 14.43
N ALA A 321 10.39 -0.34 13.23
CA ALA A 321 10.38 1.11 13.05
C ALA A 321 9.17 1.76 13.74
N LEU A 322 8.00 1.11 13.70
CA LEU A 322 6.81 1.57 14.42
C LEU A 322 7.03 1.53 15.94
N GLU A 323 7.53 0.42 16.48
CA GLU A 323 7.84 0.24 17.90
C GLU A 323 8.85 1.27 18.44
N ALA A 324 9.76 1.76 17.58
CA ALA A 324 10.69 2.81 17.95
C ALA A 324 10.02 4.16 18.26
N HIS A 325 8.81 4.40 17.75
CA HIS A 325 8.04 5.62 18.04
C HIS A 325 7.26 5.42 19.34
N HIS A 326 7.94 5.58 20.46
CA HIS A 326 7.31 5.59 21.77
C HIS A 326 7.98 6.63 22.65
N ALA A 327 7.31 7.00 23.74
CA ALA A 327 7.84 7.92 24.72
C ALA A 327 8.70 7.18 25.75
N ARG A 328 9.86 7.73 26.11
CA ARG A 328 10.72 7.27 27.21
C ARG A 328 11.23 8.46 28.00
N GLY A 329 11.36 8.32 29.32
CA GLY A 329 11.78 9.42 30.20
C GLY A 329 10.69 10.47 30.34
N THR A 330 11.06 11.75 30.50
CA THR A 330 10.09 12.85 30.66
C THR A 330 10.32 13.99 29.68
N LEU A 331 9.26 14.77 29.40
CA LEU A 331 9.38 15.98 28.59
C LEU A 331 10.33 17.01 29.24
N SER A 332 10.31 17.15 30.57
CA SER A 332 11.19 18.09 31.29
C SER A 332 12.67 17.72 31.12
N GLU A 333 13.02 16.45 31.27
CA GLU A 333 14.41 16.00 31.10
C GLU A 333 14.85 16.08 29.62
N TRP A 334 13.93 15.85 28.67
CA TRP A 334 14.19 16.13 27.26
C TRP A 334 14.47 17.62 27.02
N GLN A 335 13.69 18.52 27.63
CA GLN A 335 13.91 19.97 27.56
C GLN A 335 15.28 20.34 28.12
N ASP A 336 15.67 19.76 29.26
CA ASP A 336 17.00 19.96 29.85
C ASP A 336 18.12 19.51 28.91
N ALA A 337 17.97 18.35 28.27
CA ALA A 337 18.93 17.82 27.31
C ALA A 337 19.11 18.74 26.09
N ILE A 338 18.01 19.31 25.55
CA ILE A 338 18.09 20.15 24.35
C ILE A 338 18.55 21.58 24.62
N LYS A 339 18.55 22.09 25.87
CA LYS A 339 18.98 23.47 26.21
C LYS A 339 20.33 23.84 25.60
N ILE A 340 21.23 22.86 25.53
CA ILE A 340 22.56 23.01 24.97
C ILE A 340 22.56 23.48 23.51
N LEU A 341 21.53 23.13 22.75
CA LEU A 341 21.37 23.50 21.33
C LEU A 341 21.12 25.00 21.15
N GLY A 342 20.71 25.73 22.18
CA GLY A 342 20.61 27.20 22.12
C GLY A 342 21.95 27.89 21.82
N ARG A 343 23.07 27.20 22.08
CA ARG A 343 24.43 27.66 21.72
C ARG A 343 24.86 27.26 20.30
N TYR A 344 24.11 26.38 19.65
CA TYR A 344 24.47 25.71 18.40
C TYR A 344 23.35 25.80 17.36
N PRO A 345 23.19 26.97 16.69
CA PRO A 345 22.08 27.20 15.78
C PRO A 345 21.97 26.17 14.65
N LEU A 346 23.10 25.68 14.11
CA LEU A 346 23.11 24.67 13.05
C LEU A 346 22.47 23.35 13.53
N ALA A 347 22.82 22.88 14.73
CA ALA A 347 22.21 21.69 15.32
C ALA A 347 20.72 21.92 15.67
N ALA A 348 20.37 23.13 16.16
CA ALA A 348 18.99 23.49 16.45
C ALA A 348 18.07 23.43 15.21
N MET A 349 18.59 23.62 13.99
CA MET A 349 17.78 23.49 12.77
C MET A 349 17.19 22.08 12.60
N ALA A 350 17.92 21.03 13.00
CA ALA A 350 17.40 19.67 12.93
C ALA A 350 16.26 19.44 13.93
N LEU A 351 16.37 20.01 15.14
CA LEU A 351 15.29 20.03 16.13
C LEU A 351 14.03 20.69 15.56
N TYR A 352 14.18 21.91 15.03
CA TYR A 352 13.04 22.66 14.47
C TYR A 352 12.44 21.97 13.25
N ALA A 353 13.25 21.37 12.39
CA ALA A 353 12.76 20.57 11.26
C ALA A 353 11.99 19.33 11.73
N GLY A 354 12.39 18.69 12.83
CA GLY A 354 11.63 17.61 13.45
C GLY A 354 10.24 18.05 13.90
N LEU A 355 10.11 19.25 14.49
CA LEU A 355 8.83 19.81 14.93
C LEU A 355 8.02 20.45 13.79
N ALA A 356 8.65 20.78 12.67
CA ALA A 356 8.02 21.44 11.54
C ALA A 356 7.18 20.51 10.66
N ALA A 357 7.40 19.20 10.69
CA ALA A 357 6.71 18.25 9.81
C ALA A 357 5.17 18.33 9.88
N PRO A 358 4.51 18.44 11.06
CA PRO A 358 3.05 18.61 11.14
C PRO A 358 2.51 19.88 10.49
N LEU A 359 3.33 20.94 10.36
CA LEU A 359 2.90 22.21 9.76
C LEU A 359 2.74 22.11 8.24
N LEU A 360 3.38 21.13 7.60
CA LEU A 360 3.36 20.97 6.14
C LEU A 360 1.95 20.86 5.58
N GLU A 361 1.08 20.10 6.24
CA GLU A 361 -0.33 19.93 5.85
C GLU A 361 -1.08 21.27 5.91
N ILE A 362 -0.98 21.97 7.04
CA ILE A 362 -1.71 23.20 7.32
C ILE A 362 -1.31 24.34 6.37
N LEU A 363 -0.02 24.39 6.03
CA LEU A 363 0.60 25.41 5.19
C LEU A 363 0.59 25.05 3.70
N GLY A 364 0.21 23.83 3.32
CA GLY A 364 0.25 23.38 1.93
C GLY A 364 1.67 23.25 1.36
N VAL A 365 2.67 22.98 2.21
CA VAL A 365 4.07 22.81 1.80
C VAL A 365 4.36 21.33 1.58
N GLY A 366 4.81 20.97 0.39
CA GLY A 366 5.20 19.58 0.08
C GLY A 366 6.48 19.15 0.80
N SER A 367 6.72 17.84 0.83
CA SER A 367 7.90 17.25 1.47
C SER A 367 9.21 17.85 0.95
N PHE A 368 10.21 17.91 1.84
CA PHE A 368 11.55 18.38 1.52
C PHE A 368 12.58 17.72 2.44
N THR A 369 13.86 17.89 2.09
CA THR A 369 14.97 17.34 2.88
C THR A 369 15.73 18.46 3.57
N LEU A 370 16.02 18.32 4.86
CA LEU A 370 17.04 19.09 5.54
C LEU A 370 18.27 18.21 5.70
N ASN A 371 19.35 18.56 5.01
CA ASN A 371 20.61 17.82 5.04
C ASN A 371 21.63 18.54 5.92
N LEU A 372 22.25 17.79 6.83
CA LEU A 372 23.44 18.19 7.58
C LEU A 372 24.65 17.62 6.87
N GLY A 373 25.41 18.49 6.20
CA GLY A 373 26.64 18.18 5.47
C GLY A 373 27.89 18.67 6.18
N GLY A 374 28.99 17.95 5.99
CA GLY A 374 30.30 18.34 6.52
C GLY A 374 31.19 17.14 6.81
N ARG A 375 32.47 17.42 7.15
CA ARG A 375 33.49 16.38 7.41
C ARG A 375 32.99 15.29 8.35
N SER A 376 33.55 14.09 8.21
CA SER A 376 33.33 12.99 9.18
C SER A 376 33.52 13.47 10.62
N THR A 377 32.87 12.79 11.55
CA THR A 377 32.98 13.02 13.01
C THR A 377 32.59 14.40 13.56
N SER A 378 31.91 15.25 12.77
CA SER A 378 31.47 16.58 13.21
C SER A 378 30.19 16.63 14.06
N GLY A 379 29.56 15.48 14.37
CA GLY A 379 28.32 15.39 15.16
C GLY A 379 27.01 15.54 14.35
N LYS A 380 27.02 15.23 13.05
CA LYS A 380 25.85 15.34 12.14
C LYS A 380 24.70 14.43 12.54
N THR A 381 24.98 13.13 12.72
CA THR A 381 24.00 12.14 13.19
C THR A 381 23.44 12.55 14.54
N THR A 382 24.31 12.96 15.47
CA THR A 382 23.93 13.51 16.77
C THR A 382 23.01 14.73 16.67
N ALA A 383 23.29 15.67 15.78
CA ALA A 383 22.39 16.81 15.58
C ALA A 383 21.05 16.38 14.95
N ALA A 384 21.06 15.45 13.99
CA ALA A 384 19.85 14.95 13.35
C ALA A 384 18.95 14.17 14.34
N GLN A 385 19.56 13.51 15.35
CA GLN A 385 18.86 12.89 16.47
C GLN A 385 18.02 13.91 17.27
N ALA A 386 18.33 15.21 17.24
CA ALA A 386 17.50 16.22 17.89
C ALA A 386 16.07 16.24 17.34
N GLY A 387 15.93 16.27 16.01
CA GLY A 387 14.62 16.24 15.35
C GLY A 387 13.91 14.90 15.53
N LEU A 388 14.65 13.78 15.47
CA LEU A 388 14.08 12.45 15.67
C LEU A 388 13.60 12.21 17.11
N SER A 389 14.35 12.68 18.10
CA SER A 389 14.04 12.52 19.53
C SER A 389 12.70 13.15 19.94
N CYS A 390 12.18 14.08 19.14
CA CYS A 390 10.84 14.63 19.35
C CYS A 390 9.75 13.54 19.22
N TRP A 391 10.00 12.49 18.42
CA TRP A 391 8.97 11.56 17.97
C TRP A 391 9.26 10.09 18.28
N ALA A 392 10.54 9.71 18.35
CA ALA A 392 10.95 8.31 18.43
C ALA A 392 12.29 8.14 19.15
N ASN A 393 12.63 6.90 19.47
CA ASN A 393 13.94 6.52 19.98
C ASN A 393 15.03 6.95 18.98
N PRO A 394 15.88 7.94 19.33
CA PRO A 394 16.89 8.45 18.42
C PRO A 394 18.15 7.58 18.41
N ASP A 395 18.23 6.52 19.21
CA ASP A 395 19.38 5.61 19.20
C ASP A 395 19.52 4.89 17.84
N GLU A 396 20.77 4.70 17.38
CA GLU A 396 21.08 4.04 16.12
C GLU A 396 20.58 2.58 16.08
N ALA A 397 20.60 1.88 17.22
CA ALA A 397 20.02 0.56 17.36
C ALA A 397 18.50 0.59 17.61
N GLY A 398 17.91 1.77 17.81
CA GLY A 398 16.50 1.99 18.15
C GLY A 398 15.52 1.67 17.02
N GLY A 399 15.97 1.56 15.77
CA GLY A 399 15.14 1.16 14.63
C GLY A 399 14.38 2.30 13.94
N ALA A 400 14.43 3.52 14.46
CA ALA A 400 13.84 4.69 13.82
C ALA A 400 14.78 5.36 12.79
N ILE A 401 16.09 5.17 12.89
CA ILE A 401 17.07 5.67 11.91
C ILE A 401 17.09 4.76 10.68
N THR A 402 17.06 5.34 9.50
CA THR A 402 17.11 4.61 8.21
C THR A 402 18.44 4.88 7.52
N SER A 403 19.12 3.85 7.05
CA SER A 403 20.36 4.03 6.27
C SER A 403 20.06 4.37 4.81
N TRP A 404 20.90 5.21 4.18
CA TRP A 404 20.86 5.45 2.74
C TRP A 404 21.23 4.24 1.87
N ALA A 405 21.78 3.16 2.45
CA ALA A 405 21.95 1.85 1.80
C ALA A 405 20.61 1.15 1.50
N SER A 406 19.50 1.65 2.05
CA SER A 406 18.19 1.01 1.94
C SER A 406 17.70 0.94 0.49
N THR A 407 17.07 -0.18 0.13
CA THR A 407 16.43 -0.32 -1.18
C THR A 407 15.31 0.71 -1.39
N ARG A 408 14.96 0.97 -2.66
CA ARG A 408 13.87 1.88 -3.01
C ARG A 408 12.56 1.58 -2.28
N THR A 409 12.18 0.31 -2.24
CA THR A 409 10.96 -0.13 -1.57
C THR A 409 11.05 0.13 -0.06
N ALA A 410 12.20 -0.10 0.57
CA ALA A 410 12.37 0.05 2.01
C ALA A 410 12.25 1.52 2.45
N TYR A 411 12.91 2.45 1.75
CA TYR A 411 12.79 3.87 2.11
C TYR A 411 11.38 4.41 1.81
N GLN A 412 10.70 3.95 0.75
CA GLN A 412 9.31 4.35 0.47
C GLN A 412 8.34 3.83 1.53
N ALA A 413 8.51 2.58 1.97
CA ALA A 413 7.74 2.00 3.07
C ALA A 413 7.98 2.78 4.38
N ARG A 414 9.22 3.23 4.63
CA ARG A 414 9.54 4.09 5.78
C ARG A 414 8.83 5.45 5.72
N LEU A 415 8.85 6.10 4.55
CA LEU A 415 8.13 7.36 4.33
C LEU A 415 6.62 7.17 4.48
N ALA A 416 6.07 6.06 3.98
CA ALA A 416 4.66 5.72 4.12
C ALA A 416 4.26 5.52 5.59
N LEU A 417 5.11 4.86 6.40
CA LEU A 417 4.86 4.70 7.83
C LEU A 417 4.81 6.05 8.55
N ALA A 418 5.73 6.95 8.22
CA ALA A 418 5.76 8.30 8.78
C ALA A 418 4.55 9.14 8.34
N GLY A 419 3.94 8.79 7.20
CA GLY A 419 2.69 9.36 6.73
C GLY A 419 2.78 10.88 6.56
N ASN A 420 1.85 11.58 7.18
CA ASN A 420 1.70 13.03 7.03
C ASN A 420 2.02 13.76 8.34
N GLY A 421 3.22 14.33 8.44
CA GLY A 421 3.58 15.19 9.55
C GLY A 421 4.47 14.57 10.62
N VAL A 422 4.99 13.35 10.44
CA VAL A 422 6.09 12.81 11.26
C VAL A 422 7.39 12.82 10.46
N PRO A 423 8.51 13.37 10.97
CA PRO A 423 9.77 13.43 10.25
C PRO A 423 10.44 12.05 10.13
N VAL A 424 11.36 11.91 9.17
CA VAL A 424 12.13 10.67 8.98
C VAL A 424 13.62 11.00 8.92
N LEU A 425 14.46 10.24 9.63
CA LEU A 425 15.91 10.40 9.61
C LEU A 425 16.56 9.36 8.69
N PHE A 426 17.22 9.85 7.64
CA PHE A 426 18.09 9.05 6.76
C PHE A 426 19.55 9.38 7.05
N ASP A 427 20.26 8.44 7.65
CA ASP A 427 21.62 8.65 8.12
C ASP A 427 22.68 8.16 7.12
N ASP A 428 23.65 9.03 6.93
CA ASP A 428 24.86 8.93 6.13
C ASP A 428 24.67 8.54 4.66
N THR A 429 24.61 9.54 3.79
CA THR A 429 24.56 9.36 2.32
C THR A 429 25.71 8.52 1.74
N GLN A 430 26.87 8.39 2.40
CA GLN A 430 27.97 7.54 1.91
C GLN A 430 27.68 6.06 2.04
N THR A 431 26.72 5.67 2.88
CA THR A 431 26.28 4.27 2.98
C THR A 431 25.51 3.81 1.75
N ALA A 432 25.04 4.73 0.90
CA ALA A 432 24.42 4.38 -0.37
C ALA A 432 25.44 3.69 -1.30
N GLU A 433 25.05 2.56 -1.88
CA GLU A 433 25.88 1.83 -2.85
C GLU A 433 26.31 2.70 -4.04
N ARG A 434 25.44 3.65 -4.45
CA ARG A 434 25.66 4.53 -5.59
C ARG A 434 25.09 5.94 -5.34
N PRO A 435 25.80 7.01 -5.73
CA PRO A 435 25.31 8.39 -5.67
C PRO A 435 23.94 8.60 -6.33
N GLU A 436 23.68 7.87 -7.43
CA GLU A 436 22.40 7.92 -8.16
C GLU A 436 21.21 7.50 -7.29
N HIS A 437 21.40 6.60 -6.32
CA HIS A 437 20.31 6.16 -5.41
C HIS A 437 19.88 7.31 -4.50
N VAL A 438 20.84 8.10 -4.00
CA VAL A 438 20.56 9.29 -3.20
C VAL A 438 19.77 10.30 -4.02
N SER A 439 20.21 10.58 -5.25
CA SER A 439 19.51 11.48 -6.19
C SER A 439 18.06 11.05 -6.44
N GLN A 440 17.83 9.76 -6.73
CA GLN A 440 16.51 9.21 -6.98
C GLN A 440 15.60 9.30 -5.76
N ALA A 441 16.12 9.00 -4.56
CA ALA A 441 15.30 9.10 -3.35
C ALA A 441 14.98 10.55 -3.01
N LEU A 442 15.94 11.49 -3.16
CA LEU A 442 15.69 12.92 -3.01
C LEU A 442 14.58 13.40 -3.97
N TYR A 443 14.60 12.96 -5.24
CA TYR A 443 13.51 13.22 -6.16
C TYR A 443 12.18 12.65 -5.66
N GLN A 444 12.16 11.37 -5.26
CA GLN A 444 10.95 10.67 -4.84
C GLN A 444 10.31 11.32 -3.61
N ILE A 445 11.11 11.74 -2.63
CA ILE A 445 10.63 12.44 -1.42
C ILE A 445 9.73 13.61 -1.81
N THR A 446 10.13 14.41 -2.80
CA THR A 446 9.36 15.59 -3.26
C THR A 446 8.02 15.27 -3.91
N GLN A 447 7.83 14.02 -4.38
CA GLN A 447 6.61 13.59 -5.05
C GLN A 447 5.46 13.33 -4.07
N ASN A 448 5.73 13.20 -2.76
CA ASN A 448 4.71 12.92 -1.72
C ASN A 448 3.96 11.59 -1.90
N GLN A 449 4.42 10.74 -2.82
CA GLN A 449 3.79 9.46 -3.14
C GLN A 449 4.80 8.44 -3.66
N GLY A 450 4.51 7.16 -3.47
CA GLY A 450 5.35 6.02 -3.89
C GLY A 450 4.52 4.85 -4.40
N LYS A 451 5.20 3.83 -4.93
CA LYS A 451 4.56 2.61 -5.45
C LYS A 451 4.94 1.42 -4.57
N GLY A 452 3.94 0.64 -4.14
CA GLY A 452 4.15 -0.64 -3.46
C GLY A 452 4.85 -1.69 -4.34
N ARG A 453 5.16 -2.86 -3.76
CA ARG A 453 5.71 -3.99 -4.51
C ARG A 453 4.70 -4.50 -5.55
N MET A 454 5.21 -4.95 -6.71
CA MET A 454 4.45 -5.62 -7.78
C MET A 454 3.17 -4.92 -8.27
N GLY A 455 3.08 -3.59 -8.24
CA GLY A 455 1.91 -2.88 -8.77
C GLY A 455 0.62 -3.11 -7.98
N GLU A 456 0.71 -3.65 -6.75
CA GLU A 456 -0.43 -3.67 -5.83
C GLU A 456 -0.90 -2.23 -5.59
N TRP A 457 -2.22 -2.06 -5.50
CA TRP A 457 -2.94 -0.78 -5.45
C TRP A 457 -2.63 0.11 -4.24
N LYS A 458 -1.70 -0.28 -3.37
CA LYS A 458 -1.22 0.57 -2.27
C LYS A 458 -0.30 1.65 -2.82
N SER A 459 -0.88 2.79 -3.14
CA SER A 459 -0.14 4.03 -3.32
C SER A 459 0.37 4.48 -1.96
N TYR A 460 1.68 4.38 -1.71
CA TYR A 460 2.27 5.03 -0.55
C TYR A 460 2.05 6.54 -0.67
N ARG A 461 1.68 7.20 0.42
CA ARG A 461 1.52 8.65 0.50
C ARG A 461 2.29 9.15 1.71
N TRP A 462 2.92 10.31 1.57
CA TRP A 462 3.62 10.97 2.67
C TRP A 462 3.65 12.48 2.45
N ARG A 463 3.73 13.21 3.55
CA ARG A 463 4.06 14.63 3.56
C ARG A 463 4.91 14.89 4.80
N THR A 464 6.22 14.93 4.61
CA THR A 464 7.18 14.85 5.71
C THR A 464 8.45 15.67 5.42
N ILE A 465 9.22 15.93 6.48
CA ILE A 465 10.56 16.47 6.39
C ILE A 465 11.53 15.31 6.60
N VAL A 466 12.39 15.07 5.62
CA VAL A 466 13.48 14.11 5.76
C VAL A 466 14.69 14.82 6.33
N LEU A 467 15.10 14.42 7.53
CA LEU A 467 16.40 14.76 8.08
C LEU A 467 17.43 13.84 7.42
N SER A 468 18.47 14.43 6.83
CA SER A 468 19.53 13.70 6.15
C SER A 468 20.88 14.09 6.73
N THR A 469 21.82 13.15 6.74
CA THR A 469 23.22 13.43 7.06
C THR A 469 24.13 12.89 5.96
N GLY A 470 25.28 13.52 5.78
CA GLY A 470 26.27 13.04 4.82
C GLY A 470 27.58 13.83 4.88
N GLU A 471 28.65 13.24 4.38
CA GLU A 471 29.92 13.98 4.27
C GLU A 471 29.92 14.99 3.14
N ARG A 472 29.25 14.63 2.04
CA ARG A 472 29.02 15.50 0.90
C ARG A 472 27.66 16.15 1.07
N SER A 473 27.56 17.37 0.56
CA SER A 473 26.27 18.02 0.40
C SER A 473 25.29 17.19 -0.43
N ALA A 474 24.04 17.15 0.02
CA ALA A 474 22.93 16.55 -0.70
C ALA A 474 22.72 17.18 -2.10
N LEU A 475 23.08 18.45 -2.28
CA LEU A 475 22.98 19.16 -3.56
C LEU A 475 23.93 18.61 -4.62
N SER A 476 25.02 17.94 -4.21
CA SER A 476 25.90 17.26 -5.18
C SER A 476 25.23 16.08 -5.87
N PHE A 477 24.17 15.53 -5.26
CA PHE A 477 23.34 14.47 -5.83
C PHE A 477 22.10 15.01 -6.55
N ALA A 478 21.72 16.28 -6.32
CA ALA A 478 20.57 16.92 -6.94
C ALA A 478 20.91 17.47 -8.33
N THR A 479 20.95 16.59 -9.33
CA THR A 479 21.30 16.93 -10.72
C THR A 479 20.26 17.82 -11.40
N HIS A 480 18.99 17.73 -10.99
CA HIS A 480 17.90 18.56 -11.50
C HIS A 480 17.61 19.77 -10.59
N GLN A 481 17.49 20.97 -11.18
CA GLN A 481 17.15 22.20 -10.45
C GLN A 481 15.82 22.10 -9.66
N GLY A 482 14.92 21.19 -10.04
CA GLY A 482 13.69 20.89 -9.28
C GLY A 482 13.96 20.27 -7.91
N ILE A 483 14.94 19.36 -7.82
CA ILE A 483 15.33 18.68 -6.58
C ILE A 483 16.07 19.64 -5.66
N SER A 484 17.01 20.42 -6.20
CA SER A 484 17.83 21.37 -5.41
C SER A 484 16.98 22.39 -4.66
N ALA A 485 15.84 22.81 -5.23
CA ALA A 485 14.90 23.73 -4.58
C ALA A 485 14.13 23.09 -3.40
N ARG A 486 14.17 21.77 -3.26
CA ARG A 486 13.51 20.98 -2.20
C ARG A 486 14.50 20.38 -1.19
N VAL A 487 15.74 20.84 -1.22
CA VAL A 487 16.78 20.43 -0.28
C VAL A 487 17.31 21.68 0.41
N LEU A 488 17.16 21.73 1.73
CA LEU A 488 17.83 22.68 2.61
C LEU A 488 19.13 22.05 3.07
N ASP A 489 20.26 22.55 2.59
CA ASP A 489 21.56 21.93 2.80
C ASP A 489 22.42 22.80 3.70
N LEU A 490 22.62 22.34 4.93
CA LEU A 490 23.38 23.02 5.97
C LEU A 490 24.80 22.44 6.01
N GLN A 491 25.81 23.27 5.80
CA GLN A 491 27.22 22.87 5.81
C GLN A 491 27.91 23.34 7.09
N GLY A 492 28.63 22.46 7.76
CA GLY A 492 29.49 22.82 8.89
C GLY A 492 29.60 21.75 9.97
N ALA A 493 30.11 22.16 11.13
CA ALA A 493 30.12 21.35 12.33
C ALA A 493 28.93 21.74 13.22
N PRO A 494 27.89 20.90 13.37
CA PRO A 494 26.69 21.25 14.13
C PRO A 494 26.94 21.75 15.56
N PHE A 495 27.90 21.16 16.25
CA PHE A 495 28.29 21.52 17.62
C PHE A 495 29.54 22.43 17.67
N GLY A 496 29.91 23.05 16.54
CA GLY A 496 31.12 23.86 16.41
C GLY A 496 32.41 23.04 16.44
N ASN A 497 33.55 23.75 16.53
CA ASN A 497 34.90 23.16 16.58
C ASN A 497 35.68 23.62 17.82
N THR A 498 34.99 23.88 18.94
CA THR A 498 35.63 24.24 20.21
C THR A 498 36.10 22.97 20.94
N PRO A 499 37.04 23.08 21.90
CA PRO A 499 37.45 21.92 22.72
C PRO A 499 36.29 21.24 23.47
N SER A 500 35.20 21.97 23.76
CA SER A 500 34.01 21.44 24.41
C SER A 500 33.05 20.72 23.45
N SER A 501 33.14 20.96 22.13
CA SER A 501 32.17 20.49 21.13
C SER A 501 31.91 18.98 21.19
N GLY A 502 32.94 18.16 21.39
CA GLY A 502 32.78 16.70 21.50
C GLY A 502 32.02 16.28 22.76
N HIS A 503 32.33 16.91 23.90
CA HIS A 503 31.62 16.68 25.16
C HIS A 503 30.17 17.16 25.07
N ASP A 504 29.96 18.36 24.55
CA ASP A 504 28.62 18.95 24.37
C ASP A 504 27.74 18.06 23.48
N ALA A 505 28.27 17.54 22.37
CA ALA A 505 27.55 16.60 21.49
C ALA A 505 27.24 15.27 22.21
N GLN A 506 28.17 14.74 23.01
CA GLN A 506 27.97 13.51 23.76
C GLN A 506 26.89 13.68 24.83
N THR A 507 26.99 14.73 25.66
CA THR A 507 25.99 15.04 26.71
C THR A 507 24.60 15.24 26.11
N PHE A 508 24.53 15.95 24.98
CA PHE A 508 23.29 16.08 24.22
C PHE A 508 22.72 14.70 23.83
N ARG A 509 23.54 13.84 23.22
CA ARG A 509 23.12 12.50 22.75
C ARG A 509 22.61 11.65 23.91
N GLU A 510 23.34 11.60 25.01
CA GLU A 510 22.96 10.84 26.22
C GLU A 510 21.63 11.34 26.79
N GLY A 511 21.42 12.65 26.83
CA GLY A 511 20.17 13.24 27.29
C GLY A 511 18.96 12.87 26.42
N VAL A 512 19.08 12.98 25.09
CA VAL A 512 17.96 12.68 24.17
C VAL A 512 17.75 11.19 23.92
N THR A 513 18.75 10.34 24.17
CA THR A 513 18.57 8.87 24.12
C THR A 513 17.95 8.32 25.41
N ALA A 514 18.08 9.04 26.52
CA ALA A 514 17.37 8.73 27.76
C ALA A 514 15.92 9.27 27.77
N ASN A 515 15.67 10.38 27.05
CA ASN A 515 14.38 11.09 27.06
C ASN A 515 13.97 11.41 25.63
N TYR A 516 12.87 10.83 25.12
CA TYR A 516 12.43 11.04 23.73
C TYR A 516 10.95 10.71 23.55
N GLY A 517 10.39 11.07 22.39
CA GLY A 517 9.03 10.75 21.96
C GLY A 517 7.94 11.62 22.59
N HIS A 518 8.31 12.65 23.36
CA HIS A 518 7.36 13.53 24.05
C HIS A 518 7.05 14.81 23.28
N ALA A 519 8.05 15.43 22.67
CA ALA A 519 7.95 16.81 22.18
C ALA A 519 7.08 16.93 20.92
N GLY A 520 7.14 15.97 20.00
CA GLY A 520 6.30 15.93 18.80
C GLY A 520 4.80 15.86 19.13
N PRO A 521 4.35 14.87 19.92
CA PRO A 521 2.96 14.82 20.40
C PRO A 521 2.52 16.08 21.15
N ALA A 522 3.37 16.64 22.02
CA ALA A 522 3.06 17.88 22.73
C ALA A 522 2.90 19.07 21.76
N PHE A 523 3.81 19.22 20.79
CA PHE A 523 3.74 20.26 19.76
C PHE A 523 2.45 20.17 18.95
N VAL A 524 2.04 18.96 18.55
CA VAL A 524 0.77 18.74 17.84
C VAL A 524 -0.42 19.08 18.72
N GLY A 525 -0.39 18.74 20.01
CA GLY A 525 -1.42 19.13 20.97
C GLY A 525 -1.63 20.65 21.02
N TYR A 526 -0.54 21.40 21.18
CA TYR A 526 -0.59 22.87 21.15
C TYR A 526 -1.02 23.42 19.79
N LEU A 527 -0.52 22.87 18.69
CA LEU A 527 -0.88 23.26 17.33
C LEU A 527 -2.38 23.07 17.08
N ARG A 528 -2.95 21.93 17.48
CA ARG A 528 -4.39 21.66 17.34
C ARG A 528 -5.23 22.61 18.17
N ALA A 529 -4.85 22.85 19.42
CA ALA A 529 -5.53 23.82 20.28
C ALA A 529 -5.51 25.22 19.66
N TYR A 530 -4.32 25.65 19.19
CA TYR A 530 -4.14 26.96 18.57
C TYR A 530 -4.96 27.13 17.28
N VAL A 531 -4.96 26.12 16.40
CA VAL A 531 -5.78 26.12 15.17
C VAL A 531 -7.28 26.05 15.49
N GLY A 532 -7.68 25.31 16.52
CA GLY A 532 -9.06 25.26 16.98
C GLY A 532 -9.58 26.61 17.46
N GLU A 533 -8.74 27.39 18.13
CA GLU A 533 -9.10 28.71 18.67
C GLU A 533 -9.00 29.83 17.63
N HIS A 534 -7.92 29.87 16.84
CA HIS A 534 -7.58 31.00 15.97
C HIS A 534 -7.80 30.71 14.47
N GLY A 535 -8.10 29.47 14.11
CA GLY A 535 -8.09 29.00 12.73
C GLY A 535 -6.69 28.87 12.13
N PRO A 536 -6.57 28.30 10.91
CA PRO A 536 -5.27 28.10 10.26
C PRO A 536 -4.72 29.34 9.53
N ALA A 537 -5.54 30.39 9.36
CA ALA A 537 -5.18 31.56 8.54
C ALA A 537 -3.95 32.29 9.09
N TRP A 538 -3.88 32.50 10.41
CA TRP A 538 -2.75 33.17 11.03
C TRP A 538 -1.42 32.42 10.77
N LEU A 539 -1.42 31.08 10.83
CA LEU A 539 -0.22 30.29 10.54
C LEU A 539 0.23 30.48 9.09
N ARG A 540 -0.71 30.54 8.15
CA ARG A 540 -0.42 30.78 6.73
C ARG A 540 0.11 32.19 6.49
N ASP A 541 -0.47 33.20 7.15
CA ASP A 541 -0.03 34.59 7.04
C ASP A 541 1.36 34.79 7.65
N ARG A 542 1.61 34.17 8.81
CA ARG A 542 2.94 34.19 9.44
C ARG A 542 3.97 33.48 8.56
N HIS A 543 3.63 32.31 8.00
CA HIS A 543 4.49 31.60 7.05
C HIS A 543 4.78 32.43 5.79
N ALA A 544 3.80 33.12 5.23
CA ALA A 544 3.97 34.01 4.09
C ALA A 544 4.90 35.20 4.42
N THR A 545 4.75 35.78 5.61
CA THR A 545 5.62 36.86 6.10
C THR A 545 7.08 36.40 6.21
N LEU A 546 7.31 35.26 6.86
CA LEU A 546 8.65 34.67 6.99
C LEU A 546 9.25 34.29 5.63
N THR A 547 8.42 33.79 4.71
CA THR A 547 8.83 33.51 3.34
C THR A 547 9.30 34.79 2.63
N GLY A 548 8.59 35.91 2.82
CA GLY A 548 8.97 37.21 2.30
C GLY A 548 10.36 37.65 2.80
N ILE A 549 10.61 37.52 4.10
CA ILE A 549 11.91 37.84 4.72
C ILE A 549 13.04 37.03 4.06
N HIS A 550 12.87 35.71 3.94
CA HIS A 550 13.91 34.84 3.35
C HIS A 550 14.09 34.99 1.83
N ARG A 551 13.23 35.73 1.13
CA ARG A 551 13.39 36.04 -0.30
C ARG A 551 14.16 37.33 -0.55
N GLN A 552 14.23 38.23 0.43
CA GLN A 552 14.90 39.51 0.29
C GLN A 552 16.41 39.31 0.12
N GLY A 553 16.98 39.88 -0.95
CA GLY A 553 18.42 39.75 -1.25
C GLY A 553 18.91 38.34 -1.60
N ALA A 554 18.01 37.36 -1.70
CA ALA A 554 18.36 35.96 -1.92
C ALA A 554 18.60 35.62 -3.41
N SER A 555 19.48 34.64 -3.66
CA SER A 555 19.65 34.02 -4.98
C SER A 555 18.35 33.37 -5.47
N ASP A 556 18.24 33.06 -6.76
CA ASP A 556 17.01 32.42 -7.29
C ASP A 556 16.74 31.05 -6.66
N LEU A 557 17.78 30.27 -6.37
CA LEU A 557 17.62 29.00 -5.66
C LEU A 557 17.19 29.22 -4.20
N ALA A 558 17.81 30.17 -3.50
CA ALA A 558 17.44 30.52 -2.13
C ALA A 558 16.00 31.06 -2.05
N ARG A 559 15.55 31.87 -3.02
CA ARG A 559 14.14 32.33 -3.12
C ARG A 559 13.15 31.18 -3.28
N ARG A 560 13.53 30.12 -4.00
CA ARG A 560 12.72 28.91 -4.16
C ARG A 560 12.69 28.06 -2.88
N ARG A 561 13.75 28.11 -2.06
CA ARG A 561 13.84 27.44 -0.75
C ARG A 561 13.21 28.23 0.39
N ALA A 562 13.05 29.54 0.26
CA ALA A 562 12.52 30.42 1.29
C ALA A 562 11.21 29.92 1.96
N PRO A 563 10.22 29.37 1.22
CA PRO A 563 9.03 28.80 1.86
C PRO A 563 9.35 27.64 2.81
N LEU A 564 10.36 26.81 2.51
CA LEU A 564 10.77 25.67 3.34
C LEU A 564 11.46 26.16 4.62
N VAL A 565 12.37 27.13 4.47
CA VAL A 565 13.05 27.79 5.62
C VAL A 565 12.01 28.44 6.54
N ALA A 566 11.01 29.10 5.96
CA ALA A 566 9.92 29.73 6.70
C ALA A 566 9.09 28.73 7.53
N VAL A 567 8.88 27.49 7.06
CA VAL A 567 8.19 26.45 7.87
C VAL A 567 9.05 26.08 9.08
N VAL A 568 10.35 25.85 8.88
CA VAL A 568 11.28 25.48 9.97
C VAL A 568 11.36 26.61 11.00
N ARG A 569 11.43 27.85 10.54
CA ARG A 569 11.43 29.02 11.41
C ARG A 569 10.11 29.21 12.15
N LEU A 570 8.98 29.01 11.49
CA LEU A 570 7.67 29.06 12.15
C LEU A 570 7.57 28.02 13.28
N ALA A 571 8.08 26.80 13.05
CA ALA A 571 8.15 25.79 14.10
C ALA A 571 9.02 26.23 15.28
N ALA A 572 10.15 26.90 15.02
CA ALA A 572 11.00 27.46 16.07
C ALA A 572 10.27 28.53 16.91
N GLU A 573 9.59 29.48 16.25
CA GLU A 573 8.81 30.54 16.91
C GLU A 573 7.67 29.96 17.77
N LEU A 574 6.92 29.00 17.23
CA LEU A 574 5.82 28.34 17.94
C LEU A 574 6.32 27.50 19.12
N ALA A 575 7.36 26.68 18.90
CA ALA A 575 7.89 25.80 19.93
C ALA A 575 8.45 26.60 21.11
N HIS A 576 9.06 27.76 20.86
CA HIS A 576 9.48 28.66 21.92
C HIS A 576 8.27 29.33 22.61
N THR A 577 7.31 29.84 21.84
CA THR A 577 6.10 30.50 22.38
C THR A 577 5.31 29.58 23.31
N TRP A 578 5.24 28.28 23.00
CA TRP A 578 4.57 27.28 23.82
C TRP A 578 5.44 26.71 24.95
N ASN A 579 6.61 27.30 25.21
CA ASN A 579 7.61 26.83 26.18
C ASN A 579 8.01 25.36 25.98
N LEU A 580 7.86 24.83 24.77
CA LEU A 580 8.28 23.47 24.43
C LEU A 580 9.79 23.43 24.22
N VAL A 581 10.35 24.43 23.53
CA VAL A 581 11.79 24.64 23.38
C VAL A 581 12.24 25.77 24.31
N PRO A 582 13.14 25.51 25.27
CA PRO A 582 13.45 26.43 26.38
C PRO A 582 14.45 27.55 26.00
N PHE A 583 14.65 27.81 24.71
CA PHE A 583 15.50 28.88 24.18
C PHE A 583 14.84 29.49 22.94
N PRO A 584 15.07 30.79 22.68
CA PRO A 584 14.40 31.49 21.59
C PRO A 584 14.87 30.99 20.21
N SER A 585 14.03 31.24 19.20
CA SER A 585 14.46 31.13 17.80
C SER A 585 15.67 32.04 17.54
N PRO A 586 16.65 31.62 16.73
CA PRO A 586 17.75 32.48 16.32
C PRO A 586 17.28 33.75 15.60
N ASP A 587 18.11 34.78 15.64
CA ASP A 587 17.91 36.05 14.93
C ASP A 587 17.95 35.88 13.39
N ASP A 588 17.36 36.85 12.68
CA ASP A 588 17.24 36.86 11.21
C ASP A 588 18.55 36.61 10.46
N HIS A 589 19.64 37.19 10.95
CA HIS A 589 20.96 37.07 10.32
C HIS A 589 21.51 35.64 10.39
N VAL A 590 21.15 34.86 11.42
CA VAL A 590 21.56 33.45 11.57
C VAL A 590 20.81 32.59 10.57
N TRP A 591 19.51 32.80 10.39
CA TRP A 591 18.75 32.09 9.35
C TRP A 591 19.27 32.43 7.96
N THR A 592 19.59 33.70 7.72
CA THR A 592 20.14 34.16 6.44
C THR A 592 21.52 33.56 6.18
N SER A 593 22.40 33.52 7.19
CA SER A 593 23.74 32.92 7.03
C SER A 593 23.69 31.41 6.82
N LEU A 594 22.72 30.71 7.43
CA LEU A 594 22.58 29.26 7.27
C LEU A 594 21.95 28.84 5.94
N PHE A 595 21.01 29.64 5.40
CA PHE A 595 20.21 29.23 4.23
C PHE A 595 20.35 30.12 2.99
N ALA A 596 20.91 31.32 3.11
CA ALA A 596 21.13 32.27 2.03
C ALA A 596 22.61 32.59 1.77
N ALA A 597 23.54 32.16 2.63
CA ALA A 597 24.96 32.28 2.33
C ALA A 597 25.26 31.51 1.04
N ASN A 598 25.79 32.24 0.04
CA ASN A 598 26.16 31.73 -1.27
C ASN A 598 26.84 30.37 -1.15
N ASP A 599 26.11 29.30 -1.47
CA ASP A 599 26.75 28.03 -1.76
C ASP A 599 27.68 28.32 -2.94
N PRO A 600 28.99 28.01 -2.89
CA PRO A 600 29.86 28.14 -4.05
C PRO A 600 29.29 27.42 -5.28
N ARG A 601 28.38 26.46 -5.09
CA ARG A 601 27.66 25.72 -6.13
C ARG A 601 26.35 26.35 -6.58
N ASP A 602 25.85 27.39 -5.92
CA ASP A 602 24.89 28.33 -6.53
C ASP A 602 25.53 29.02 -7.75
N ASN A 603 26.87 28.99 -7.86
CA ASN A 603 27.63 29.41 -9.02
C ASN A 603 28.14 28.23 -9.88
N ARG A 604 27.32 27.15 -10.02
CA ARG A 604 27.66 25.97 -10.84
C ARG A 604 28.11 26.35 -12.25
N ALA A 605 27.55 27.42 -12.80
CA ALA A 605 27.95 27.98 -14.08
C ALA A 605 29.37 28.58 -14.05
N ALA A 606 29.75 29.38 -13.05
CA ALA A 606 31.14 29.86 -12.96
C ALA A 606 32.15 28.74 -12.67
N LEU A 607 31.81 27.78 -11.80
CA LEU A 607 32.69 26.62 -11.58
C LEU A 607 32.88 25.81 -12.88
N ALA A 608 31.83 25.70 -13.71
CA ALA A 608 31.97 25.10 -15.03
C ALA A 608 32.85 25.96 -15.97
N LEU A 609 32.87 27.30 -15.85
CA LEU A 609 33.81 28.14 -16.58
C LEU A 609 35.26 27.92 -16.13
N GLU A 610 35.50 27.73 -14.84
CA GLU A 610 36.84 27.37 -14.32
C GLU A 610 37.34 26.05 -14.93
N VAL A 611 36.48 25.04 -15.02
CA VAL A 611 36.79 23.78 -15.71
C VAL A 611 37.14 24.01 -17.19
N ILE A 612 36.42 24.91 -17.87
CA ILE A 612 36.74 25.27 -19.26
C ILE A 612 38.07 26.03 -19.36
N ALA A 613 38.35 26.96 -18.43
CA ALA A 613 39.62 27.67 -18.37
C ALA A 613 40.80 26.70 -18.14
N GLU A 614 40.65 25.74 -17.21
CA GLU A 614 41.63 24.68 -16.97
C GLU A 614 41.79 23.77 -18.20
N TYR A 615 40.69 23.40 -18.84
CA TYR A 615 40.71 22.61 -20.07
C TYR A 615 41.48 23.34 -21.20
N ILE A 616 41.25 24.65 -21.36
CA ILE A 616 41.98 25.49 -22.31
C ILE A 616 43.47 25.54 -21.95
N ALA A 617 43.81 25.76 -20.69
CA ALA A 617 45.19 25.88 -20.23
C ALA A 617 45.98 24.60 -20.45
N THR A 618 45.39 23.45 -20.12
CA THR A 618 46.00 22.11 -20.28
C THR A 618 46.03 21.62 -21.73
N ASN A 619 45.21 22.20 -22.62
CA ASN A 619 45.15 21.85 -24.04
C ASN A 619 45.52 23.03 -24.94
N ALA A 620 46.32 23.97 -24.45
CA ALA A 620 46.67 25.19 -25.18
C ALA A 620 47.37 24.90 -26.51
N GLU A 621 48.14 23.81 -26.59
CA GLU A 621 48.80 23.33 -27.80
C GLU A 621 47.84 22.81 -28.88
N ARG A 622 46.60 22.48 -28.48
CA ARG A 622 45.54 21.98 -29.34
C ARG A 622 44.56 23.08 -29.76
N LEU A 623 44.90 24.34 -29.49
CA LEU A 623 44.25 25.49 -30.13
C LEU A 623 44.95 25.77 -31.46
N TYR A 624 44.16 25.85 -32.53
CA TYR A 624 44.67 26.04 -33.88
C TYR A 624 45.47 27.33 -34.02
N GLN A 625 46.60 27.23 -34.70
CA GLN A 625 47.44 28.34 -35.15
C GLN A 625 47.91 28.05 -36.58
N PRO A 626 48.00 29.06 -37.46
CA PRO A 626 48.36 28.86 -38.87
C PRO A 626 49.67 28.09 -39.08
N ASP A 627 50.67 28.33 -38.22
CA ASP A 627 52.03 27.80 -38.38
C ASP A 627 52.27 26.50 -37.59
N ARG A 628 51.20 25.89 -37.05
CA ARG A 628 51.31 24.74 -36.14
C ARG A 628 50.78 23.45 -36.78
N HIS A 629 51.56 22.38 -36.64
CA HIS A 629 51.15 21.05 -37.08
C HIS A 629 49.96 20.54 -36.27
N ALA A 630 49.06 19.79 -36.94
CA ALA A 630 47.88 19.23 -36.31
C ALA A 630 48.27 18.23 -35.21
N PRO A 631 47.76 18.40 -33.97
CA PRO A 631 48.03 17.45 -32.89
C PRO A 631 47.34 16.11 -33.17
N ALA A 632 47.91 15.01 -32.67
CA ALA A 632 47.39 13.66 -32.89
C ALA A 632 45.94 13.46 -32.39
N ALA A 633 45.56 14.16 -31.32
CA ALA A 633 44.20 14.13 -30.76
C ALA A 633 43.24 15.16 -31.39
N GLY A 634 43.66 15.82 -32.48
CA GLY A 634 42.89 16.87 -33.15
C GLY A 634 42.85 18.20 -32.38
N TRP A 635 42.44 19.24 -33.10
CA TRP A 635 42.19 20.58 -32.55
C TRP A 635 41.01 20.56 -31.58
N ILE A 636 41.02 21.44 -30.58
CA ILE A 636 39.88 21.65 -29.68
C ILE A 636 39.15 22.96 -29.96
N GLY A 637 39.80 23.88 -30.67
CA GLY A 637 39.32 25.24 -30.88
C GLY A 637 40.39 26.14 -31.50
N VAL A 638 40.20 27.45 -31.39
CA VAL A 638 41.10 28.49 -31.91
C VAL A 638 41.05 29.73 -31.01
N ARG A 639 42.20 30.40 -30.80
CA ARG A 639 42.20 31.74 -30.21
C ARG A 639 41.68 32.74 -31.24
N THR A 640 40.73 33.57 -30.87
CA THR A 640 40.05 34.48 -31.80
C THR A 640 40.02 35.87 -31.20
N GLN A 641 39.84 36.87 -32.06
CA GLN A 641 39.45 38.21 -31.63
C GLN A 641 38.00 38.39 -32.06
N GLU A 642 37.12 38.69 -31.11
CA GLU A 642 35.71 39.01 -31.40
C GLU A 642 35.33 40.29 -30.66
N GLU A 643 34.68 41.24 -31.34
CA GLU A 643 34.17 42.49 -30.75
C GLU A 643 35.19 43.30 -29.91
N GLY A 644 36.48 43.18 -30.21
CA GLY A 644 37.54 43.89 -29.47
C GLY A 644 38.05 43.16 -28.22
N ASP A 645 37.61 41.92 -27.97
CA ASP A 645 38.15 41.03 -26.94
C ASP A 645 39.39 40.26 -27.49
N PRO A 646 40.63 40.65 -27.13
CA PRO A 646 41.84 40.00 -27.63
C PRO A 646 42.07 38.62 -27.02
N ASN A 647 41.37 38.29 -25.93
CA ASN A 647 41.56 37.09 -25.14
C ASN A 647 40.47 36.04 -25.38
N ALA A 648 39.58 36.27 -26.35
CA ALA A 648 38.50 35.34 -26.68
C ALA A 648 39.02 33.98 -27.20
N VAL A 649 38.35 32.91 -26.78
CA VAL A 649 38.68 31.54 -27.21
C VAL A 649 37.44 30.86 -27.76
N ALA A 650 37.54 30.38 -28.99
CA ALA A 650 36.48 29.64 -29.66
C ALA A 650 36.71 28.13 -29.52
N LEU A 651 35.84 27.44 -28.78
CA LEU A 651 35.90 25.99 -28.59
C LEU A 651 34.79 25.27 -29.34
N MET A 652 35.11 24.08 -29.84
CA MET A 652 34.10 23.22 -30.48
C MET A 652 33.11 22.69 -29.43
N PRO A 653 31.78 22.76 -29.66
CA PRO A 653 30.78 22.41 -28.65
C PRO A 653 30.89 20.97 -28.13
N GLU A 654 31.30 20.04 -29.00
CA GLU A 654 31.53 18.63 -28.61
C GLU A 654 32.68 18.52 -27.60
N LYS A 655 33.77 19.28 -27.78
CA LYS A 655 34.92 19.27 -26.86
C LYS A 655 34.61 19.96 -25.54
N VAL A 656 33.81 21.01 -25.57
CA VAL A 656 33.25 21.63 -24.36
C VAL A 656 32.40 20.61 -23.60
N ARG A 657 31.50 19.89 -24.30
CA ARG A 657 30.67 18.85 -23.67
C ARG A 657 31.52 17.72 -23.07
N GLU A 658 32.48 17.17 -23.80
CA GLU A 658 33.39 16.15 -23.28
C GLU A 658 34.16 16.60 -22.03
N ALA A 659 34.61 17.86 -21.98
CA ALA A 659 35.33 18.41 -20.84
C ALA A 659 34.42 18.56 -19.61
N LEU A 660 33.20 19.09 -19.82
CA LEU A 660 32.20 19.24 -18.76
C LEU A 660 31.71 17.89 -18.23
N ASP A 661 31.42 16.93 -19.11
CA ASP A 661 30.93 15.60 -18.73
C ASP A 661 31.96 14.87 -17.83
N ARG A 662 33.26 14.99 -18.14
CA ARG A 662 34.35 14.45 -17.30
C ARG A 662 34.40 15.07 -15.91
N ALA A 663 33.99 16.34 -15.79
CA ALA A 663 33.92 17.07 -14.54
C ALA A 663 32.54 16.99 -13.85
N GLY A 664 31.58 16.24 -14.40
CA GLY A 664 30.24 16.07 -13.83
C GLY A 664 29.27 17.23 -14.09
N TYR A 665 29.47 18.00 -15.16
CA TYR A 665 28.61 19.08 -15.60
C TYR A 665 27.97 18.75 -16.95
N GLU A 666 26.72 19.17 -17.15
CA GLU A 666 26.03 19.04 -18.43
C GLU A 666 26.02 20.41 -19.15
N LEU A 667 26.50 20.45 -20.40
CA LEU A 667 26.59 21.69 -21.18
C LEU A 667 25.24 22.40 -21.27
N ASP A 668 24.16 21.69 -21.57
CA ASP A 668 22.84 22.28 -21.77
C ASP A 668 22.25 22.85 -20.45
N ALA A 669 22.74 22.40 -19.29
CA ALA A 669 22.31 22.90 -17.98
C ALA A 669 23.02 24.21 -17.56
N VAL A 670 24.29 24.40 -17.95
CA VAL A 670 25.08 25.59 -17.59
C VAL A 670 25.01 26.70 -18.65
N LEU A 671 24.71 26.32 -19.89
CA LEU A 671 24.70 27.24 -21.02
C LEU A 671 23.76 28.44 -20.83
N PRO A 672 22.50 28.32 -20.35
CA PRO A 672 21.64 29.49 -20.15
C PRO A 672 22.26 30.53 -19.22
N THR A 673 22.84 30.08 -18.10
CA THR A 673 23.48 30.96 -17.13
C THR A 673 24.77 31.59 -17.68
N TRP A 674 25.56 30.87 -18.48
CA TRP A 674 26.69 31.48 -19.19
C TRP A 674 26.29 32.61 -20.11
N ARG A 675 25.11 32.53 -20.73
CA ARG A 675 24.58 33.60 -21.58
C ARG A 675 24.11 34.80 -20.76
N GLU A 676 23.48 34.56 -19.61
CA GLU A 676 23.08 35.62 -18.66
C GLU A 676 24.28 36.32 -18.01
N MET A 677 25.40 35.62 -17.88
CA MET A 677 26.66 36.14 -17.35
C MET A 677 27.54 36.83 -18.41
N ASP A 678 27.07 36.95 -19.66
CA ASP A 678 27.85 37.44 -20.80
C ASP A 678 29.20 36.70 -20.97
N ALA A 679 29.24 35.40 -20.63
CA ALA A 679 30.43 34.58 -20.72
C ALA A 679 30.73 34.10 -22.16
N LEU A 680 29.76 34.25 -23.06
CA LEU A 680 29.86 33.88 -24.47
C LEU A 680 29.58 35.10 -25.36
N HIS A 681 30.39 35.26 -26.40
CA HIS A 681 30.05 36.15 -27.52
C HIS A 681 28.86 35.57 -28.28
N GLU A 682 27.86 36.41 -28.56
CA GLU A 682 26.63 36.03 -29.26
C GLU A 682 26.34 36.95 -30.44
N HIS A 683 25.64 36.41 -31.44
CA HIS A 683 25.07 37.27 -32.47
C HIS A 683 23.99 38.20 -31.89
N PRO A 684 23.93 39.48 -32.36
CA PRO A 684 22.98 40.45 -31.86
C PRO A 684 21.52 40.00 -32.07
N PRO A 685 20.57 40.53 -31.29
CA PRO A 685 19.16 40.10 -31.36
C PRO A 685 18.51 40.24 -32.75
N THR A 686 19.06 41.11 -33.60
CA THR A 686 18.62 41.37 -34.97
C THR A 686 19.15 40.36 -35.99
N SER A 687 20.05 39.45 -35.61
CA SER A 687 20.66 38.45 -36.49
C SER A 687 19.72 37.29 -36.81
N LYS A 688 19.77 36.80 -38.06
CA LYS A 688 19.05 35.60 -38.53
C LYS A 688 19.71 34.26 -38.11
N GLN A 689 20.88 34.29 -37.46
CA GLN A 689 21.58 33.07 -37.06
C GLN A 689 20.96 32.42 -35.82
N THR A 690 20.70 31.12 -35.92
CA THR A 690 20.18 30.29 -34.82
C THR A 690 21.02 29.01 -34.69
N PRO A 691 21.47 28.62 -33.48
CA PRO A 691 21.43 29.38 -32.22
C PRO A 691 22.43 30.56 -32.20
N ARG A 692 22.08 31.65 -31.52
CA ARG A 692 22.85 32.91 -31.51
C ARG A 692 24.23 32.81 -30.85
N TYR A 693 24.38 31.90 -29.90
CA TYR A 693 25.60 31.66 -29.12
C TYR A 693 26.61 30.73 -29.81
N LYS A 694 26.37 30.32 -31.07
CA LYS A 694 27.31 29.51 -31.86
C LYS A 694 27.83 30.30 -33.05
N LEU A 695 29.05 30.81 -32.94
CA LEU A 695 29.68 31.64 -33.96
C LEU A 695 30.58 30.79 -34.87
N LYS A 696 30.66 31.15 -36.15
CA LYS A 696 31.54 30.44 -37.09
C LYS A 696 32.99 30.91 -36.94
N ARG A 697 33.92 29.97 -36.86
CA ARG A 697 35.37 30.21 -36.84
C ARG A 697 36.10 29.27 -37.78
N ARG A 698 37.23 29.74 -38.31
CA ARG A 698 38.05 28.96 -39.23
C ARG A 698 39.11 28.19 -38.46
N ILE A 699 39.12 26.86 -38.60
CA ILE A 699 40.07 25.96 -37.95
C ILE A 699 40.65 25.07 -39.04
N ALA A 700 41.97 25.10 -39.24
CA ALA A 700 42.67 24.32 -40.26
C ALA A 700 42.05 24.40 -41.68
N GLY A 701 41.58 25.59 -42.07
CA GLY A 701 41.00 25.85 -43.39
C GLY A 701 39.47 25.68 -43.48
N GLU A 702 38.85 24.97 -42.54
CA GLU A 702 37.42 24.67 -42.50
C GLU A 702 36.63 25.63 -41.60
N GLN A 703 35.35 25.88 -41.93
CA GLN A 703 34.46 26.67 -41.05
C GLN A 703 33.71 25.77 -40.06
N VAL A 704 33.90 26.02 -38.77
CA VAL A 704 33.29 25.28 -37.66
C VAL A 704 32.45 26.22 -36.79
N LYS A 705 31.30 25.76 -36.31
CA LYS A 705 30.49 26.48 -35.32
C LYS A 705 31.04 26.23 -33.91
N CYS A 706 31.47 27.28 -33.24
CA CYS A 706 32.11 27.23 -31.92
C CYS A 706 31.30 27.99 -30.87
N LEU A 707 31.47 27.62 -29.60
CA LEU A 707 31.17 28.48 -28.47
C LEU A 707 32.36 29.42 -28.28
N VAL A 708 32.13 30.73 -28.32
CA VAL A 708 33.20 31.73 -28.24
C VAL A 708 33.15 32.36 -26.87
N PHE A 709 34.06 31.94 -25.99
CA PHE A 709 34.14 32.42 -24.61
C PHE A 709 34.85 33.78 -24.56
N THR A 710 34.33 34.68 -23.72
CA THR A 710 34.94 35.99 -23.49
C THR A 710 36.22 35.82 -22.65
N GLY A 711 37.22 36.68 -22.90
CA GLY A 711 38.46 36.71 -22.13
C GLY A 711 38.22 36.95 -20.64
N GLN A 712 37.28 37.84 -20.32
CA GLN A 712 36.87 38.14 -18.95
C GLN A 712 36.32 36.89 -18.22
N ALA A 713 35.45 36.12 -18.88
CA ALA A 713 34.88 34.91 -18.29
C ALA A 713 35.92 33.79 -18.08
N LEU A 714 37.04 33.82 -18.82
CA LEU A 714 38.16 32.90 -18.67
C LEU A 714 39.24 33.39 -17.69
N GLY A 715 39.00 34.50 -16.98
CA GLY A 715 39.90 35.03 -15.97
C GLY A 715 41.09 35.82 -16.53
N ALA A 716 41.04 36.29 -17.77
CA ALA A 716 42.01 37.25 -18.27
C ALA A 716 41.76 38.61 -17.60
N ASN A 717 42.74 39.11 -16.84
CA ASN A 717 42.67 40.47 -16.28
C ASN A 717 42.67 41.49 -17.42
N ASP A 718 41.82 42.51 -17.33
CA ASP A 718 41.89 43.72 -18.15
C ASP A 718 43.21 44.45 -17.87
N THR A 719 44.28 44.04 -18.52
CA THR A 719 45.46 44.89 -18.70
C THR A 719 45.33 45.57 -20.05
N GLY A 720 44.66 46.72 -20.08
CA GLY A 720 44.68 47.58 -21.26
C GLY A 720 43.50 48.54 -21.41
N SER A 721 43.48 49.60 -20.60
CA SER A 721 43.12 50.98 -21.02
C SER A 721 43.58 51.97 -19.95
#